data_AF-W6UB66-F1
#
_entry.id   AF-W6UB66-F1
#
_cell.length_a   1.000
_cell.length_b   1.000
_cell.length_c   1.000
_cell.angle_alpha   90.00
_cell.angle_beta   90.00
_cell.angle_gamma   90.00
#
_symmetry.space_group_name_H-M   'P 1'
#
loop_
_entity.id
_entity.type
_entity.pdbx_description
1 polymer ?
#
loop_
_entity_poly.entity_id
_entity_poly.type
_entity_poly.pdbx_seq_one_letter_code
_entity_poly.pdbx_strand_id
1 'polypeptide(L)'
;MRKLILFSLMALFTSQSFAQKAAPDPKIFWSENFKSGKLPDGWLNVDSSKKDLAWLITNQPYPGSYQYQQQAPPIASKSRDYHLQFQAGYFVDEDQPSWVKKKQYPDTWMQTAAINCSGKSSVILRFQHTFRYNSEFAAPGAGLYVGVSTDGEKWTDYNVTNNVPSATDMFTPINQEVNITKVAAKQQKVYLRFYWKGYYSWYWMVDDIELAEAYNKDLAITRLTSHNEEENTFTKNDVLAVTVKNSGIESIRSNFKVVGTIDGKKEISANVMASKKPIASGEEITVKFPGVDLTDKATHNLSFSLKFDADEKLSNNTLKAKINAKETKVGNLTDFKANGNEFNVTAGFSAFKVIFYTDDIFRIWMATDGQFTNPAGNDIVVSYDVKNPSVNSTDKGSYYQIKSKDCIVRVYKQPLRFAMYDVTDSKPIWEESESMSFGARTKQTMKRHNDEYFYGGGMQNGYFSHRDKDILIEKGGGWDDGGRANPAPFYMSTAGYGAFRNTFDAGKYSFKETLSFTHNENRFDCFYFFGPSLKQILNGYTQITGRPFLMPRWALSMGDANCYNRGVKGDDSKNYKGTGTTGTTSDVIKLVADKYIENKMPRGWILPNDGYGCGYTKLDSTITELKKRGFYTGLWTENGVEKIAKEVGEYGSRLAKLDVAWVGPGYKYALDGCKAAYEGIENNSNARGFIWSVMGWAGTQRYSTVWSGDQSGNWEYIRFHIPTIIGSGLSAQNAATGDVDGIFGGSDSTYVRDLQWKCFTPVLMVMSGWAKKNKQPYLQGEVNSATNRKYLQLKMRMTPYMYTLCEEAYETGIPASRAMVLEFPQDEVTKGKQTQYQFMNGESLLVAPVYKSESKRDSIYLPNGTWYDYWDGKAYTGNTWVNNYSAPLEKLPLFVKQGAIIPMYPQMDYDGEKNTDSLTLDIYPYQKSKFDMYEDDGLTRDHRKGAFAKTLIEVDATTGIQIIINAAKGDFEGKNKQRVYLVDVHNPKAPNKVSVNGKKLKAYNSLQQFEKASTGYFFNAKDRSGTVHIKTDYLSTSVNQTIALN
;
A
#
# COMPACT_ATOMS: atom_id res chain seq x y z
N MET A 1 46.67 -18.95 22.11
CA MET A 1 48.03 -18.40 22.04
C MET A 1 47.99 -17.18 21.12
N ARG A 2 48.18 -15.98 21.71
CA ARG A 2 48.66 -14.71 21.13
C ARG A 2 48.02 -14.11 19.86
N LYS A 3 47.19 -13.07 20.08
CA LYS A 3 47.46 -11.63 19.84
C LYS A 3 48.47 -11.23 18.73
N LEU A 4 48.09 -10.15 18.03
CA LEU A 4 48.82 -9.25 17.10
C LEU A 4 48.84 -9.68 15.62
N ILE A 5 48.02 -9.03 14.79
CA ILE A 5 48.44 -7.97 13.84
C ILE A 5 47.25 -7.02 13.69
N LEU A 6 47.44 -5.79 14.17
CA LEU A 6 46.53 -4.65 14.07
C LEU A 6 47.24 -3.59 13.22
N PHE A 7 46.46 -2.75 12.53
CA PHE A 7 46.85 -1.61 11.69
C PHE A 7 47.30 -1.90 10.26
N SER A 8 46.38 -1.66 9.31
CA SER A 8 46.53 -0.77 8.14
C SER A 8 45.73 -1.30 6.95
N LEU A 9 44.49 -0.85 6.78
CA LEU A 9 43.77 -0.57 5.51
C LEU A 9 42.27 -0.45 5.83
N MET A 10 41.92 0.64 6.51
CA MET A 10 40.54 1.13 6.59
C MET A 10 40.61 2.59 6.14
N ALA A 11 40.52 2.80 4.83
CA ALA A 11 40.49 4.13 4.23
C ALA A 11 39.38 4.18 3.17
N LEU A 12 38.28 4.80 3.59
CA LEU A 12 37.42 5.70 2.81
C LEU A 12 36.53 5.12 1.70
N PHE A 13 35.42 4.51 2.10
CA PHE A 13 34.11 4.81 1.50
C PHE A 13 33.18 5.30 2.61
N THR A 14 33.38 6.55 3.02
CA THR A 14 32.36 7.31 3.72
C THR A 14 31.43 7.89 2.66
N SER A 15 30.18 7.43 2.64
CA SER A 15 29.08 8.16 2.05
C SER A 15 29.04 9.55 2.71
N GLN A 16 29.61 10.56 2.06
CA GLN A 16 29.46 11.94 2.48
C GLN A 16 28.04 12.40 2.16
N SER A 17 27.10 12.04 3.04
CA SER A 17 26.00 12.94 3.33
C SER A 17 26.61 14.21 3.95
N PHE A 18 27.03 15.17 3.12
CA PHE A 18 27.33 16.51 3.60
C PHE A 18 26.02 17.21 3.97
N ALA A 19 25.49 16.87 5.14
CA ALA A 19 25.02 17.92 6.02
C ALA A 19 26.26 18.35 6.78
N GLN A 20 26.98 19.33 6.24
CA GLN A 20 27.90 20.10 7.06
C GLN A 20 27.03 20.61 8.22
N LYS A 21 27.26 20.12 9.44
CA LYS A 21 26.68 20.75 10.63
C LYS A 21 27.20 22.17 10.58
N ALA A 22 26.35 23.11 10.15
CA ALA A 22 26.72 24.50 10.10
C ALA A 22 27.17 24.87 11.52
N ALA A 23 28.32 25.53 11.65
CA ALA A 23 28.69 26.12 12.92
C ALA A 23 27.53 27.04 13.37
N PRO A 24 27.20 27.10 14.68
CA PRO A 24 26.16 27.99 15.16
C PRO A 24 26.47 29.42 14.72
N ASP A 25 25.51 30.08 14.08
CA ASP A 25 25.66 31.44 13.57
C ASP A 25 25.98 32.39 14.75
N PRO A 26 27.17 33.03 14.77
CA PRO A 26 27.61 33.82 15.92
C PRO A 26 26.80 35.10 16.13
N LYS A 27 25.93 35.48 15.18
CA LYS A 27 25.05 36.64 15.30
C LYS A 27 23.72 36.29 15.99
N ILE A 28 23.37 35.00 16.12
CA ILE A 28 22.18 34.58 16.88
C ILE A 28 22.44 34.90 18.35
N PHE A 29 21.53 35.67 18.94
CA PHE A 29 21.60 36.03 20.36
C PHE A 29 20.38 35.54 21.16
N TRP A 30 19.37 34.99 20.49
CA TRP A 30 18.21 34.36 21.11
C TRP A 30 17.58 33.35 20.13
N SER A 31 17.08 32.22 20.64
CA SER A 31 16.46 31.16 19.83
C SER A 31 15.45 30.33 20.62
N GLU A 32 14.45 29.77 19.93
CA GLU A 32 13.49 28.80 20.41
C GLU A 32 13.17 27.78 19.31
N ASN A 33 13.23 26.49 19.63
CA ASN A 33 12.99 25.37 18.71
C ASN A 33 12.00 24.34 19.27
N PHE A 34 11.31 24.70 20.35
CA PHE A 34 10.25 23.94 21.00
C PHE A 34 10.62 22.52 21.45
N LYS A 35 11.91 22.17 21.49
CA LYS A 35 12.40 20.82 21.83
C LYS A 35 11.91 20.28 23.17
N SER A 36 11.48 21.15 24.08
CA SER A 36 10.88 20.79 25.37
C SER A 36 9.49 20.14 25.23
N GLY A 37 8.83 20.28 24.07
CA GLY A 37 7.45 19.86 23.85
C GLY A 37 6.41 20.64 24.64
N LYS A 38 6.79 21.78 25.21
CA LYS A 38 5.93 22.63 26.05
C LYS A 38 6.03 24.08 25.59
N LEU A 39 4.98 24.86 25.88
CA LEU A 39 5.01 26.30 25.65
C LEU A 39 6.14 26.93 26.49
N PRO A 40 7.03 27.76 25.90
CA PRO A 40 8.12 28.35 26.66
C PRO A 40 7.62 29.29 27.77
N ASP A 41 8.39 29.39 28.85
CA ASP A 41 8.01 30.18 30.02
C ASP A 41 7.76 31.65 29.66
N GLY A 42 6.63 32.18 30.13
CA GLY A 42 6.23 33.57 29.92
C GLY A 42 5.66 33.89 28.52
N TRP A 43 5.52 32.91 27.64
CA TRP A 43 4.78 33.07 26.40
C TRP A 43 3.27 33.04 26.66
N LEU A 44 2.53 33.80 25.87
CA LEU A 44 1.09 33.96 25.99
C LEU A 44 0.41 33.42 24.73
N ASN A 45 -0.44 32.41 24.92
CA ASN A 45 -1.42 32.04 23.92
C ASN A 45 -2.68 32.89 24.16
N VAL A 46 -2.93 33.86 23.27
CA VAL A 46 -4.03 34.81 23.45
C VAL A 46 -5.14 34.49 22.46
N ASP A 47 -6.35 34.35 22.98
CA ASP A 47 -7.59 34.25 22.21
C ASP A 47 -8.51 35.41 22.61
N SER A 48 -8.50 36.51 21.85
CA SER A 48 -9.41 37.64 22.07
C SER A 48 -10.82 37.35 21.57
N SER A 49 -11.01 36.27 20.78
CA SER A 49 -12.33 35.84 20.32
C SER A 49 -13.13 35.08 21.39
N LYS A 50 -12.46 34.57 22.45
CA LYS A 50 -13.04 33.74 23.52
C LYS A 50 -13.75 32.49 22.98
N LYS A 51 -13.18 31.85 21.96
CA LYS A 51 -13.75 30.68 21.26
C LYS A 51 -12.86 29.44 21.39
N ASP A 52 -12.01 29.40 22.40
CA ASP A 52 -11.05 28.33 22.66
C ASP A 52 -10.14 28.03 21.45
N LEU A 53 -9.84 29.06 20.64
CA LEU A 53 -8.84 28.97 19.57
C LEU A 53 -7.45 29.03 20.19
N ALA A 54 -6.55 28.14 19.80
CA ALA A 54 -5.25 28.04 20.45
C ALA A 54 -4.10 27.78 19.49
N TRP A 55 -2.93 28.30 19.87
CA TRP A 55 -1.67 27.81 19.37
C TRP A 55 -1.11 26.76 20.33
N LEU A 56 -0.57 25.67 19.81
CA LEU A 56 -0.08 24.54 20.60
C LEU A 56 1.31 24.09 20.14
N ILE A 57 2.05 23.47 21.06
CA ILE A 57 3.33 22.83 20.76
C ILE A 57 3.08 21.34 20.54
N THR A 58 3.46 20.80 19.38
CA THR A 58 3.18 19.41 19.00
C THR A 58 4.31 18.85 18.14
N ASN A 59 4.53 17.53 18.19
CA ASN A 59 5.40 16.80 17.25
C ASN A 59 4.59 15.96 16.25
N GLN A 60 3.26 16.11 16.28
CA GLN A 60 2.32 15.49 15.35
C GLN A 60 1.81 16.56 14.38
N PRO A 61 1.69 16.27 13.08
CA PRO A 61 0.88 17.12 12.22
C PRO A 61 -0.58 17.06 12.69
N TYR A 62 -1.12 18.19 13.14
CA TYR A 62 -2.48 18.22 13.70
C TYR A 62 -3.53 17.74 12.67
N PRO A 63 -4.44 16.81 13.04
CA PRO A 63 -5.60 16.48 12.23
C PRO A 63 -6.69 17.55 12.43
N GLY A 64 -6.97 18.34 11.41
CA GLY A 64 -8.13 19.24 11.48
C GLY A 64 -8.00 20.52 10.70
N SER A 65 -8.20 20.43 9.38
CA SER A 65 -8.82 21.48 8.57
C SER A 65 -8.96 21.02 7.12
N TYR A 66 -9.57 19.84 6.90
CA TYR A 66 -9.85 19.38 5.55
C TYR A 66 -11.17 18.63 5.49
N GLN A 67 -12.01 18.96 4.51
CA GLN A 67 -13.18 18.15 4.13
C GLN A 67 -12.82 16.73 3.61
N TYR A 68 -11.55 16.28 3.72
CA TYR A 68 -11.08 14.98 3.20
C TYR A 68 -9.93 14.31 3.98
N GLN A 69 -9.89 14.36 5.33
CA GLN A 69 -9.00 13.49 6.15
C GLN A 69 -7.50 13.45 5.75
N GLN A 70 -6.86 14.58 5.43
CA GLN A 70 -5.41 14.64 5.16
C GLN A 70 -4.69 15.35 6.30
N GLN A 71 -3.66 14.72 6.88
CA GLN A 71 -2.74 15.35 7.84
C GLN A 71 -1.79 16.32 7.14
N ALA A 72 -1.42 17.40 7.83
CA ALA A 72 -0.38 18.31 7.37
C ALA A 72 0.98 17.57 7.23
N PRO A 73 1.86 17.99 6.31
CA PRO A 73 3.21 17.43 6.22
C PRO A 73 4.05 17.84 7.45
N PRO A 74 5.09 17.08 7.82
CA PRO A 74 5.96 17.44 8.93
C PRO A 74 6.72 18.75 8.63
N ILE A 75 6.83 19.65 9.61
CA ILE A 75 7.56 20.93 9.47
C ILE A 75 9.07 20.82 9.71
N ALA A 76 9.60 19.70 10.20
CA ALA A 76 11.05 19.58 10.46
C ALA A 76 11.76 18.53 9.59
N SER A 77 12.87 18.97 9.00
CA SER A 77 13.87 18.15 8.31
C SER A 77 14.73 17.39 9.35
N LYS A 78 14.79 16.06 9.22
CA LYS A 78 15.71 15.09 9.86
C LYS A 78 15.40 14.53 11.26
N SER A 79 14.50 15.06 12.10
CA SER A 79 14.29 14.50 13.47
C SER A 79 12.85 14.30 13.96
N ARG A 80 11.80 14.86 13.34
CA ARG A 80 10.42 14.85 13.87
C ARG A 80 10.32 15.39 15.32
N ASP A 81 10.97 16.52 15.59
CA ASP A 81 10.86 17.22 16.88
C ASP A 81 9.55 18.03 16.97
N TYR A 82 9.36 18.81 18.04
CA TYR A 82 8.16 19.60 18.30
C TYR A 82 8.20 20.95 17.59
N HIS A 83 7.03 21.47 17.21
CA HIS A 83 6.85 22.78 16.56
C HIS A 83 5.64 23.53 17.12
N LEU A 84 5.58 24.83 16.86
CA LEU A 84 4.41 25.66 17.14
C LEU A 84 3.39 25.50 16.01
N GLN A 85 2.14 25.14 16.35
CA GLN A 85 1.07 24.97 15.38
C GLN A 85 -0.17 25.75 15.78
N PHE A 86 -0.75 26.44 14.80
CA PHE A 86 -2.08 27.02 14.95
C PHE A 86 -3.15 25.92 14.86
N GLN A 87 -3.96 25.79 15.91
CA GLN A 87 -5.19 25.01 15.88
C GLN A 87 -6.29 25.89 15.28
N ALA A 88 -6.53 25.75 13.98
CA ALA A 88 -7.70 26.36 13.36
C ALA A 88 -8.96 25.76 13.99
N GLY A 89 -9.62 26.49 14.87
CA GLY A 89 -10.93 26.09 15.38
C GLY A 89 -11.95 26.20 14.26
N TYR A 90 -12.16 25.09 13.59
CA TYR A 90 -13.49 24.54 13.65
C TYR A 90 -13.40 23.40 14.65
N PHE A 91 -14.09 23.55 15.78
CA PHE A 91 -14.87 22.43 16.28
C PHE A 91 -15.65 21.99 15.05
N VAL A 92 -15.18 20.94 14.36
CA VAL A 92 -16.07 20.16 13.52
C VAL A 92 -17.19 19.89 14.50
N ASP A 93 -18.32 20.61 14.34
CA ASP A 93 -19.58 20.38 15.05
C ASP A 93 -20.77 20.06 14.15
N GLU A 94 -20.66 20.53 12.92
CA GLU A 94 -21.71 20.45 11.94
C GLU A 94 -21.02 20.33 10.58
N ASP A 95 -21.35 19.26 9.84
CA ASP A 95 -21.22 19.29 8.39
C ASP A 95 -22.07 20.46 7.90
N GLN A 96 -21.43 21.53 7.43
CA GLN A 96 -22.10 22.64 6.77
C GLN A 96 -22.13 22.31 5.26
N PRO A 97 -23.26 21.84 4.70
CA PRO A 97 -23.35 21.42 3.30
C PRO A 97 -23.28 22.60 2.31
N SER A 98 -23.19 23.84 2.81
CA SER A 98 -22.97 25.05 2.02
C SER A 98 -22.28 26.13 2.86
N TRP A 99 -21.43 26.94 2.24
CA TRP A 99 -20.64 27.97 2.90
C TRP A 99 -21.52 29.07 3.50
N VAL A 100 -21.85 28.97 4.79
CA VAL A 100 -22.55 30.05 5.50
C VAL A 100 -21.54 31.14 5.90
N LYS A 101 -21.62 32.31 5.24
CA LYS A 101 -20.84 33.52 5.56
C LYS A 101 -21.13 34.01 6.99
N LYS A 102 -20.36 33.55 7.97
CA LYS A 102 -20.32 34.23 9.30
C LYS A 102 -19.27 35.34 9.38
N LYS A 103 -18.33 35.47 8.42
CA LYS A 103 -17.22 36.46 8.43
C LYS A 103 -16.47 36.48 9.79
N GLN A 104 -16.33 35.33 10.43
CA GLN A 104 -15.65 35.20 11.72
C GLN A 104 -14.21 34.76 11.45
N TYR A 105 -13.24 35.62 11.77
CA TYR A 105 -11.82 35.36 11.62
C TYR A 105 -11.22 34.95 12.97
N PRO A 106 -10.21 34.06 13.00
CA PRO A 106 -9.51 33.74 14.24
C PRO A 106 -8.76 34.99 14.72
N ASP A 107 -9.20 35.54 15.86
CA ASP A 107 -8.53 36.66 16.54
C ASP A 107 -7.71 36.10 17.70
N THR A 108 -6.63 35.40 17.34
CA THR A 108 -5.76 34.70 18.27
C THR A 108 -4.32 34.73 17.79
N TRP A 109 -3.40 34.81 18.75
CA TRP A 109 -1.99 34.88 18.48
C TRP A 109 -1.16 34.18 19.55
N MET A 110 -0.02 33.66 19.11
CA MET A 110 1.03 33.25 20.03
C MET A 110 1.97 34.44 20.23
N GLN A 111 2.17 34.86 21.48
CA GLN A 111 3.08 35.95 21.84
C GLN A 111 4.23 35.45 22.71
N THR A 112 5.44 35.92 22.43
CA THR A 112 6.64 35.58 23.19
C THR A 112 6.69 36.30 24.53
N ALA A 113 7.50 35.78 25.46
CA ALA A 113 8.01 36.59 26.56
C ALA A 113 8.85 37.79 26.05
N ALA A 114 9.18 38.73 26.94
CA ALA A 114 10.02 39.87 26.58
C ALA A 114 11.45 39.42 26.25
N ILE A 115 11.93 39.75 25.06
CA ILE A 115 13.27 39.47 24.58
C ILE A 115 14.12 40.74 24.68
N ASN A 116 15.28 40.66 25.31
CA ASN A 116 16.16 41.81 25.49
C ASN A 116 17.05 42.05 24.26
N CYS A 117 16.84 43.17 23.58
CA CYS A 117 17.60 43.62 22.40
C CYS A 117 18.42 44.89 22.67
N SER A 118 18.60 45.31 23.92
CA SER A 118 19.19 46.62 24.29
C SER A 118 20.63 46.82 23.80
N GLY A 119 21.42 45.74 23.73
CA GLY A 119 22.79 45.75 23.22
C GLY A 119 22.91 45.56 21.70
N LYS A 120 21.79 45.50 20.97
CA LYS A 120 21.75 45.05 19.57
C LYS A 120 21.49 46.23 18.65
N SER A 121 22.43 46.47 17.73
CA SER A 121 22.37 47.58 16.77
C SER A 121 21.40 47.30 15.62
N SER A 122 21.13 46.02 15.37
CA SER A 122 20.18 45.50 14.39
C SER A 122 19.54 44.22 14.95
N VAL A 123 18.33 43.91 14.48
CA VAL A 123 17.60 42.71 14.90
C VAL A 123 16.87 42.12 13.69
N ILE A 124 17.22 40.90 13.36
CA ILE A 124 16.63 40.09 12.30
C ILE A 124 15.92 38.90 12.95
N LEU A 125 14.65 38.71 12.60
CA LEU A 125 13.87 37.54 12.98
C LEU A 125 13.99 36.48 11.89
N ARG A 126 14.30 35.24 12.28
CA ARG A 126 14.33 34.06 11.42
C ARG A 126 13.42 32.98 11.98
N PHE A 127 12.78 32.21 11.11
CA PHE A 127 12.02 31.03 11.49
C PHE A 127 11.71 30.15 10.27
N GLN A 128 11.44 28.88 10.50
CA GLN A 128 10.83 27.99 9.50
C GLN A 128 9.31 28.03 9.63
N HIS A 129 8.61 27.97 8.51
CA HIS A 129 7.16 27.78 8.54
C HIS A 129 6.63 26.96 7.37
N THR A 130 5.53 26.27 7.61
CA THR A 130 4.74 25.56 6.61
C THR A 130 3.28 25.93 6.83
N PHE A 131 2.57 26.31 5.77
CA PHE A 131 1.18 26.75 5.87
C PHE A 131 0.41 26.41 4.60
N ARG A 132 -0.91 26.32 4.72
CA ARG A 132 -1.82 26.19 3.57
C ARG A 132 -2.98 27.16 3.79
N TYR A 133 -3.36 27.89 2.75
CA TYR A 133 -4.36 28.95 2.90
C TYR A 133 -5.26 29.15 1.68
N ASN A 134 -6.40 29.84 1.87
CA ASN A 134 -7.29 30.26 0.79
C ASN A 134 -7.40 31.79 0.68
N SER A 135 -7.13 32.36 -0.51
CA SER A 135 -7.27 33.80 -0.80
C SER A 135 -8.61 34.18 -1.42
N GLU A 136 -9.40 33.21 -1.90
CA GLU A 136 -10.63 33.43 -2.67
C GLU A 136 -11.67 34.26 -1.91
N PHE A 137 -11.54 34.31 -0.58
CA PHE A 137 -12.49 34.97 0.32
C PHE A 137 -11.83 35.98 1.28
N ALA A 138 -10.60 36.42 1.02
CA ALA A 138 -9.82 37.24 1.94
C ALA A 138 -10.23 38.72 1.98
N ALA A 139 -10.16 39.35 3.16
CA ALA A 139 -10.35 40.80 3.30
C ALA A 139 -9.11 41.59 2.79
N PRO A 140 -9.24 42.89 2.44
CA PRO A 140 -8.08 43.72 2.13
C PRO A 140 -7.06 43.74 3.28
N GLY A 141 -5.77 43.55 2.96
CA GLY A 141 -4.71 43.48 3.95
C GLY A 141 -4.62 42.15 4.71
N ALA A 142 -5.21 41.08 4.16
CA ALA A 142 -5.18 39.78 4.79
C ALA A 142 -3.88 39.00 4.55
N GLY A 143 -3.51 38.14 5.49
CA GLY A 143 -2.30 37.32 5.44
C GLY A 143 -1.93 36.67 6.77
N LEU A 144 -0.79 35.98 6.75
CA LEU A 144 -0.08 35.50 7.94
C LEU A 144 0.92 36.57 8.35
N TYR A 145 0.91 36.95 9.63
CA TYR A 145 1.66 38.09 10.13
C TYR A 145 2.52 37.71 11.34
N VAL A 146 3.68 38.35 11.41
CA VAL A 146 4.43 38.51 12.65
C VAL A 146 4.29 39.96 13.12
N GLY A 147 3.83 40.15 14.35
CA GLY A 147 3.82 41.45 15.01
C GLY A 147 5.04 41.63 15.90
N VAL A 148 5.59 42.84 15.96
CA VAL A 148 6.68 43.22 16.87
C VAL A 148 6.27 44.42 17.71
N SER A 149 6.53 44.36 19.02
CA SER A 149 6.18 45.41 19.97
C SER A 149 7.26 45.60 21.04
N THR A 150 7.36 46.80 21.61
CA THR A 150 8.25 47.12 22.73
C THR A 150 7.53 47.24 24.07
N ASP A 151 6.19 47.37 24.04
CA ASP A 151 5.33 47.51 25.21
C ASP A 151 4.31 46.36 25.35
N GLY A 152 4.18 45.52 24.32
CA GLY A 152 3.18 44.44 24.25
C GLY A 152 1.78 44.91 23.85
N GLU A 153 1.58 46.21 23.62
CA GLU A 153 0.29 46.84 23.32
C GLU A 153 0.24 47.40 21.89
N LYS A 154 1.30 48.09 21.47
CA LYS A 154 1.41 48.71 20.14
C LYS A 154 2.28 47.84 19.24
N TRP A 155 1.71 47.38 18.13
CA TRP A 155 2.34 46.38 17.27
C TRP A 155 2.66 46.94 15.89
N THR A 156 3.84 46.60 15.39
CA THR A 156 4.21 46.74 13.97
C THR A 156 4.12 45.39 13.30
N ASP A 157 3.33 45.28 12.24
CA ASP A 157 3.02 44.01 11.58
C ASP A 157 3.88 43.79 10.32
N TYR A 158 4.34 42.55 10.14
CA TYR A 158 5.11 42.08 8.98
C TYR A 158 4.38 40.89 8.35
N ASN A 159 3.97 41.01 7.09
CA ASN A 159 3.32 39.91 6.35
C ASN A 159 4.37 38.89 5.87
N VAL A 160 4.13 37.61 6.06
CA VAL A 160 5.08 36.51 5.77
C VAL A 160 4.56 35.52 4.70
N THR A 161 3.66 35.95 3.80
CA THR A 161 3.02 35.06 2.80
C THR A 161 3.67 35.04 1.39
N ASN A 162 4.94 35.43 1.26
CA ASN A 162 5.85 35.34 0.09
C ASN A 162 5.30 34.91 -1.30
N ASN A 163 4.44 35.68 -1.98
CA ASN A 163 3.97 35.39 -3.36
C ASN A 163 3.50 33.94 -3.61
N VAL A 164 3.16 33.19 -2.56
CA VAL A 164 2.70 31.80 -2.66
C VAL A 164 1.25 31.88 -3.14
N PRO A 165 0.82 31.22 -4.23
CA PRO A 165 -0.57 31.24 -4.65
C PRO A 165 -1.49 30.57 -3.60
N SER A 166 -2.77 30.97 -3.54
CA SER A 166 -3.72 30.31 -2.65
C SER A 166 -3.97 28.86 -3.05
N ALA A 167 -4.38 28.05 -2.07
CA ALA A 167 -4.61 26.61 -2.19
C ALA A 167 -3.36 25.80 -2.60
N THR A 168 -2.17 26.40 -2.57
CA THR A 168 -0.90 25.67 -2.74
C THR A 168 -0.62 24.84 -1.50
N ASP A 169 -0.51 23.53 -1.68
CA ASP A 169 -0.04 22.62 -0.65
C ASP A 169 1.48 22.74 -0.49
N MET A 170 1.90 23.32 0.63
CA MET A 170 3.31 23.46 0.97
C MET A 170 3.79 22.20 1.68
N PHE A 171 4.41 21.28 0.92
CA PHE A 171 5.04 20.06 1.46
C PHE A 171 6.50 20.28 1.92
N THR A 172 7.09 21.41 1.57
CA THR A 172 8.46 21.79 1.95
C THR A 172 8.43 23.05 2.81
N PRO A 173 9.03 23.03 4.02
CA PRO A 173 9.12 24.20 4.87
C PRO A 173 9.83 25.37 4.18
N ILE A 174 9.32 26.58 4.40
CA ILE A 174 9.94 27.83 3.94
C ILE A 174 10.79 28.39 5.09
N ASN A 175 12.03 28.78 4.80
CA ASN A 175 12.82 29.61 5.71
C ASN A 175 12.42 31.08 5.53
N GLN A 176 11.94 31.71 6.59
CA GLN A 176 11.54 33.10 6.62
C GLN A 176 12.58 33.96 7.36
N GLU A 177 12.90 35.12 6.79
CA GLU A 177 13.72 36.15 7.43
C GLU A 177 13.01 37.51 7.36
N VAL A 178 12.93 38.23 8.48
CA VAL A 178 12.24 39.53 8.61
C VAL A 178 13.14 40.51 9.35
N ASN A 179 13.42 41.67 8.74
CA ASN A 179 14.18 42.73 9.39
C ASN A 179 13.27 43.55 10.31
N ILE A 180 13.43 43.35 11.62
CA ILE A 180 12.62 44.00 12.66
C ILE A 180 13.38 45.12 13.38
N THR A 181 14.57 45.48 12.87
CA THR A 181 15.52 46.45 13.46
C THR A 181 14.85 47.75 13.86
N LYS A 182 13.98 48.31 13.01
CA LYS A 182 13.32 49.60 13.25
C LYS A 182 12.56 49.63 14.58
N VAL A 183 12.02 48.50 15.00
CA VAL A 183 11.21 48.37 16.22
C VAL A 183 12.03 47.79 17.36
N ALA A 184 12.86 46.78 17.09
CA ALA A 184 13.48 45.96 18.13
C ALA A 184 14.89 46.41 18.55
N ALA A 185 15.64 47.11 17.69
CA ALA A 185 17.03 47.44 17.99
C ALA A 185 17.14 48.40 19.18
N LYS A 186 18.13 48.13 20.05
CA LYS A 186 18.40 48.87 21.28
C LYS A 186 17.25 48.90 22.29
N GLN A 187 16.25 48.03 22.15
CA GLN A 187 15.12 47.96 23.08
C GLN A 187 15.35 46.94 24.17
N GLN A 188 15.09 47.31 25.42
CA GLN A 188 15.22 46.39 26.57
C GLN A 188 14.15 45.30 26.57
N LYS A 189 12.98 45.56 25.97
CA LYS A 189 11.87 44.62 25.85
C LYS A 189 11.37 44.61 24.42
N VAL A 190 11.37 43.42 23.82
CA VAL A 190 10.81 43.16 22.49
C VAL A 190 9.91 41.93 22.59
N TYR A 191 8.70 42.04 22.08
CA TYR A 191 7.73 40.96 22.00
C TYR A 191 7.48 40.62 20.55
N LEU A 192 7.42 39.33 20.22
CA LEU A 192 6.96 38.86 18.92
C LEU A 192 5.58 38.24 19.09
N ARG A 193 4.73 38.36 18.08
CA ARG A 193 3.49 37.58 18.00
C ARG A 193 3.28 36.99 16.61
N PHE A 194 2.82 35.74 16.53
CA PHE A 194 2.45 35.06 15.29
C PHE A 194 0.94 34.97 15.20
N TYR A 195 0.36 35.52 14.13
CA TYR A 195 -1.09 35.68 14.04
C TYR A 195 -1.60 35.87 12.62
N TRP A 196 -2.92 35.74 12.46
CA TRP A 196 -3.59 35.80 11.17
C TRP A 196 -4.43 37.06 11.12
N LYS A 197 -4.51 37.72 9.97
CA LYS A 197 -5.35 38.91 9.80
C LYS A 197 -6.21 38.75 8.57
N GLY A 198 -7.53 38.81 8.72
CA GLY A 198 -8.49 38.82 7.60
C GLY A 198 -8.40 37.64 6.61
N TYR A 199 -7.67 36.58 6.98
CA TYR A 199 -7.25 35.50 6.10
C TYR A 199 -7.89 34.19 6.55
N TYR A 200 -8.29 33.36 5.59
CA TYR A 200 -8.70 31.99 5.86
C TYR A 200 -7.53 31.06 5.57
N SER A 201 -7.01 30.41 6.60
CA SER A 201 -5.93 29.45 6.46
C SER A 201 -6.30 28.13 7.11
N TRP A 202 -5.79 27.04 6.54
CA TRP A 202 -6.11 25.69 6.99
C TRP A 202 -5.18 25.30 8.14
N TYR A 203 -3.88 25.54 8.00
CA TYR A 203 -2.91 25.36 9.07
C TYR A 203 -1.76 26.34 8.91
N TRP A 204 -1.12 26.69 10.03
CA TRP A 204 0.18 27.35 10.04
C TRP A 204 1.04 26.73 11.13
N MET A 205 2.15 26.13 10.72
CA MET A 205 3.19 25.59 11.57
C MET A 205 4.41 26.52 11.51
N VAL A 206 5.05 26.75 12.65
CA VAL A 206 6.23 27.60 12.83
C VAL A 206 7.23 26.84 13.69
N ASP A 207 8.51 26.85 13.31
CA ASP A 207 9.59 26.20 14.04
C ASP A 207 10.90 27.00 13.90
N ASP A 208 11.94 26.62 14.67
CA ASP A 208 13.29 27.20 14.60
C ASP A 208 13.31 28.74 14.65
N ILE A 209 12.66 29.36 15.64
CA ILE A 209 12.56 30.82 15.77
C ILE A 209 13.86 31.39 16.36
N GLU A 210 14.49 32.34 15.68
CA GLU A 210 15.75 32.95 16.09
C GLU A 210 15.73 34.47 15.95
N LEU A 211 16.38 35.18 16.88
CA LEU A 211 16.79 36.57 16.71
C LEU A 211 18.31 36.66 16.55
N ALA A 212 18.73 37.35 15.49
CA ALA A 212 20.12 37.57 15.17
C ALA A 212 20.42 39.04 14.90
N GLU A 213 21.65 39.49 15.12
CA GLU A 213 22.11 40.77 14.56
C GLU A 213 22.25 40.63 13.05
N ALA A 214 21.94 41.71 12.33
CA ALA A 214 22.16 41.74 10.90
C ALA A 214 23.66 41.64 10.60
N TYR A 215 23.97 40.94 9.53
CA TYR A 215 25.27 41.02 8.91
C TYR A 215 25.39 42.36 8.18
N ASN A 216 26.54 43.02 8.28
CA ASN A 216 26.71 44.32 7.61
C ASN A 216 26.73 44.10 6.10
N LYS A 217 27.48 43.09 5.64
CA LYS A 217 27.65 42.71 4.25
C LYS A 217 27.38 41.21 4.09
N ASP A 218 26.27 40.88 3.46
CA ASP A 218 25.84 39.50 3.21
C ASP A 218 25.13 39.45 1.86
N LEU A 219 25.60 38.59 0.97
CA LEU A 219 25.03 38.32 -0.33
C LEU A 219 24.61 36.84 -0.38
N ALA A 220 23.31 36.58 -0.49
CA ALA A 220 22.79 35.22 -0.59
C ALA A 220 22.52 34.83 -2.05
N ILE A 221 22.89 33.61 -2.46
CA ILE A 221 22.34 33.02 -3.69
C ILE A 221 21.02 32.36 -3.35
N THR A 222 19.90 32.89 -3.85
CA THR A 222 18.56 32.49 -3.38
C THR A 222 17.89 31.45 -4.27
N ARG A 223 18.03 31.52 -5.60
CA ARG A 223 17.38 30.58 -6.54
C ARG A 223 18.02 30.57 -7.93
N LEU A 224 17.83 29.47 -8.65
CA LEU A 224 18.03 29.39 -10.09
C LEU A 224 16.80 29.99 -10.77
N THR A 225 16.99 30.84 -11.77
CA THR A 225 15.90 31.55 -12.47
C THR A 225 15.82 31.25 -13.96
N SER A 226 16.91 30.74 -14.53
CA SER A 226 16.98 30.44 -15.96
C SER A 226 16.26 29.16 -16.39
N HIS A 227 16.09 28.21 -15.47
CA HIS A 227 15.65 26.85 -15.77
C HIS A 227 14.79 26.33 -14.62
N ASN A 228 13.88 25.42 -14.94
CA ASN A 228 13.08 24.70 -13.98
C ASN A 228 13.82 23.43 -13.53
N GLU A 229 13.35 22.78 -12.47
CA GLU A 229 13.90 21.46 -12.09
C GLU A 229 13.61 20.39 -13.16
N GLU A 230 12.51 20.53 -13.89
CA GLU A 230 12.02 19.58 -14.90
C GLU A 230 11.43 20.30 -16.12
N GLU A 231 11.11 19.53 -17.16
CA GLU A 231 10.42 20.03 -18.37
C GLU A 231 11.21 21.07 -19.17
N ASN A 232 12.55 21.10 -19.02
CA ASN A 232 13.42 22.02 -19.76
C ASN A 232 13.66 21.56 -21.21
N THR A 233 13.96 22.52 -22.09
CA THR A 233 14.49 22.25 -23.44
C THR A 233 15.88 22.84 -23.54
N PHE A 234 16.90 22.00 -23.45
CA PHE A 234 18.29 22.45 -23.48
C PHE A 234 18.75 22.82 -24.89
N THR A 235 19.64 23.80 -24.97
CA THR A 235 20.21 24.37 -26.19
C THR A 235 21.74 24.47 -26.08
N LYS A 236 22.42 24.70 -27.21
CA LYS A 236 23.88 24.84 -27.23
C LYS A 236 24.38 26.13 -26.55
N ASN A 237 23.48 27.07 -26.28
CA ASN A 237 23.79 28.41 -25.79
C ASN A 237 22.90 28.80 -24.60
N ASP A 238 22.56 27.85 -23.73
CA ASP A 238 21.73 28.12 -22.56
C ASP A 238 22.40 29.12 -21.62
N VAL A 239 21.63 30.11 -21.18
CA VAL A 239 22.11 31.15 -20.26
C VAL A 239 21.63 30.78 -18.87
N LEU A 240 22.52 30.19 -18.06
CA LEU A 240 22.25 29.99 -16.64
C LEU A 240 22.14 31.34 -15.93
N ALA A 241 21.21 31.44 -14.99
CA ALA A 241 20.99 32.67 -14.23
C ALA A 241 20.52 32.37 -12.81
N VAL A 242 21.16 33.00 -11.82
CA VAL A 242 20.77 32.89 -10.40
C VAL A 242 20.38 34.26 -9.86
N THR A 243 19.49 34.25 -8.87
CA THR A 243 19.22 35.45 -8.07
C THR A 243 20.24 35.54 -6.94
N VAL A 244 20.88 36.70 -6.83
CA VAL A 244 21.70 37.08 -5.67
C VAL A 244 20.98 38.21 -4.94
N LYS A 245 20.74 38.03 -3.65
CA LYS A 245 20.10 39.03 -2.78
C LYS A 245 21.14 39.63 -1.86
N ASN A 246 21.18 40.96 -1.74
CA ASN A 246 21.86 41.59 -0.61
C ASN A 246 21.01 41.42 0.66
N SER A 247 21.39 40.47 1.49
CA SER A 247 20.76 40.16 2.77
C SER A 247 21.37 40.97 3.92
N GLY A 248 22.49 41.66 3.67
CA GLY A 248 23.12 42.58 4.62
C GLY A 248 22.42 43.94 4.70
N ILE A 249 22.78 44.73 5.72
CA ILE A 249 22.21 46.08 5.93
C ILE A 249 22.96 47.19 5.21
N GLU A 250 24.20 46.96 4.78
CA GLU A 250 24.96 47.91 3.98
C GLU A 250 24.75 47.71 2.47
N SER A 251 24.94 48.78 1.69
CA SER A 251 25.00 48.64 0.23
C SER A 251 26.32 48.00 -0.20
N ILE A 252 26.26 46.97 -1.05
CA ILE A 252 27.46 46.35 -1.61
C ILE A 252 27.99 47.21 -2.77
N ARG A 253 29.20 47.72 -2.60
CA ARG A 253 29.91 48.58 -3.58
C ARG A 253 31.18 47.94 -4.14
N SER A 254 31.61 46.81 -3.59
CA SER A 254 32.77 46.07 -4.07
C SER A 254 32.35 45.04 -5.09
N ASN A 255 33.09 44.93 -6.20
CA ASN A 255 32.83 43.90 -7.19
C ASN A 255 32.99 42.51 -6.57
N PHE A 256 32.20 41.56 -7.03
CA PHE A 256 32.28 40.17 -6.60
C PHE A 256 32.03 39.24 -7.79
N LYS A 257 32.26 37.94 -7.58
CA LYS A 257 32.11 36.92 -8.62
C LYS A 257 31.12 35.85 -8.16
N VAL A 258 30.28 35.38 -9.06
CA VAL A 258 29.54 34.13 -8.86
C VAL A 258 30.16 33.07 -9.76
N VAL A 259 30.44 31.89 -9.20
CA VAL A 259 31.02 30.74 -9.90
C VAL A 259 29.98 29.63 -9.95
N GLY A 260 29.63 29.16 -11.14
CA GLY A 260 28.80 27.99 -11.37
C GLY A 260 29.65 26.78 -11.77
N THR A 261 29.26 25.59 -11.34
CA THR A 261 29.83 24.31 -11.75
C THR A 261 28.71 23.41 -12.25
N ILE A 262 28.88 22.87 -13.46
CA ILE A 262 27.95 21.95 -14.12
C ILE A 262 28.54 20.55 -14.06
N ASP A 263 27.79 19.61 -13.50
CA ASP A 263 28.14 18.20 -13.30
C ASP A 263 29.49 17.97 -12.59
N GLY A 264 29.89 18.90 -11.74
CA GLY A 264 31.19 18.87 -11.05
C GLY A 264 32.41 19.01 -11.96
N LYS A 265 32.22 19.31 -13.26
CA LYS A 265 33.29 19.30 -14.27
C LYS A 265 33.49 20.65 -14.94
N LYS A 266 32.43 21.27 -15.44
CA LYS A 266 32.51 22.51 -16.23
C LYS A 266 32.26 23.72 -15.33
N GLU A 267 33.23 24.61 -15.24
CA GLU A 267 33.11 25.86 -14.48
C GLU A 267 32.69 27.02 -15.39
N ILE A 268 31.78 27.85 -14.88
CA ILE A 268 31.37 29.12 -15.46
C ILE A 268 31.47 30.20 -14.40
N SER A 269 31.68 31.45 -14.79
CA SER A 269 31.65 32.55 -13.83
C SER A 269 31.07 33.82 -14.43
N ALA A 270 30.51 34.64 -13.56
CA ALA A 270 29.98 35.96 -13.89
C ALA A 270 30.49 36.97 -12.86
N ASN A 271 31.08 38.05 -13.35
CA ASN A 271 31.53 39.15 -12.52
C ASN A 271 30.40 40.17 -12.35
N VAL A 272 30.16 40.59 -11.11
CA VAL A 272 29.17 41.62 -10.78
C VAL A 272 29.89 42.91 -10.43
N MET A 273 29.68 43.94 -11.25
CA MET A 273 30.35 45.25 -11.12
C MET A 273 29.61 46.17 -10.12
N ALA A 274 29.49 45.75 -8.86
CA ALA A 274 28.80 46.52 -7.82
C ALA A 274 29.44 47.90 -7.54
N SER A 275 30.70 48.10 -7.94
CA SER A 275 31.36 49.42 -7.92
C SER A 275 30.72 50.44 -8.86
N LYS A 276 30.11 49.97 -9.96
CA LYS A 276 29.42 50.83 -10.94
C LYS A 276 27.94 50.97 -10.63
N LYS A 277 27.31 49.89 -10.13
CA LYS A 277 25.92 49.87 -9.69
C LYS A 277 25.84 49.20 -8.32
N PRO A 278 25.91 49.98 -7.23
CA PRO A 278 25.79 49.45 -5.87
C PRO A 278 24.50 48.67 -5.70
N ILE A 279 24.56 47.57 -4.95
CA ILE A 279 23.38 46.74 -4.63
C ILE A 279 22.89 47.18 -3.26
N ALA A 280 21.70 47.77 -3.20
CA ALA A 280 21.10 48.23 -1.95
C ALA A 280 20.74 47.06 -1.03
N SER A 281 20.60 47.32 0.27
CA SER A 281 20.11 46.30 1.22
C SER A 281 18.73 45.82 0.79
N GLY A 282 18.52 44.50 0.77
CA GLY A 282 17.29 43.85 0.33
C GLY A 282 17.11 43.77 -1.19
N GLU A 283 17.97 44.40 -2.00
CA GLU A 283 17.90 44.33 -3.46
C GLU A 283 18.26 42.92 -3.95
N GLU A 284 17.44 42.39 -4.85
CA GLU A 284 17.73 41.17 -5.62
C GLU A 284 18.26 41.56 -7.00
N ILE A 285 19.36 40.93 -7.42
CA ILE A 285 19.87 41.03 -8.78
C ILE A 285 19.89 39.65 -9.43
N THR A 286 19.69 39.61 -10.74
CA THR A 286 19.90 38.40 -11.53
C THR A 286 21.32 38.40 -12.10
N VAL A 287 22.11 37.40 -11.72
CA VAL A 287 23.44 37.17 -12.26
C VAL A 287 23.34 36.15 -13.39
N LYS A 288 23.57 36.61 -14.63
CA LYS A 288 23.57 35.77 -15.83
C LYS A 288 25.00 35.34 -16.16
N PHE A 289 25.17 34.07 -16.49
CA PHE A 289 26.45 33.50 -16.91
C PHE A 289 26.59 33.53 -18.44
N PRO A 290 27.82 33.36 -18.98
CA PRO A 290 28.01 33.10 -20.40
C PRO A 290 27.22 31.86 -20.87
N GLY A 291 26.83 31.84 -22.14
CA GLY A 291 26.11 30.73 -22.75
C GLY A 291 26.87 29.41 -22.61
N VAL A 292 26.15 28.34 -22.25
CA VAL A 292 26.69 26.99 -22.12
C VAL A 292 25.88 26.00 -22.95
N ASP A 293 26.59 25.05 -23.55
CA ASP A 293 25.95 23.86 -24.12
C ASP A 293 25.50 22.93 -22.99
N LEU A 294 24.19 22.65 -22.93
CA LEU A 294 23.55 21.64 -22.08
C LEU A 294 22.86 20.55 -22.91
N THR A 295 23.11 20.48 -24.23
CA THR A 295 22.48 19.48 -25.11
C THR A 295 23.14 18.10 -25.03
N ASP A 296 24.26 18.00 -24.31
CA ASP A 296 25.01 16.76 -24.18
C ASP A 296 24.33 15.75 -23.26
N LYS A 297 23.50 16.19 -22.30
CA LYS A 297 22.76 15.29 -21.39
C LYS A 297 21.34 15.76 -21.15
N ALA A 298 20.48 14.83 -20.75
CA ALA A 298 19.12 15.16 -20.32
C ALA A 298 19.06 15.67 -18.88
N THR A 299 20.12 15.57 -18.10
CA THR A 299 20.14 15.96 -16.68
C THR A 299 21.46 16.56 -16.31
N HIS A 300 21.40 17.69 -15.60
CA HIS A 300 22.58 18.37 -15.08
C HIS A 300 22.45 18.69 -13.60
N ASN A 301 23.51 18.39 -12.85
CA ASN A 301 23.67 18.81 -11.47
C ASN A 301 24.45 20.13 -11.46
N LEU A 302 23.82 21.19 -10.99
CA LEU A 302 24.37 22.54 -10.94
C LEU A 302 24.75 22.89 -9.50
N SER A 303 25.88 23.56 -9.34
CA SER A 303 26.25 24.21 -8.08
C SER A 303 26.73 25.62 -8.37
N PHE A 304 26.21 26.61 -7.66
CA PHE A 304 26.63 27.99 -7.75
C PHE A 304 27.24 28.38 -6.41
N SER A 305 28.34 29.14 -6.44
CA SER A 305 29.01 29.66 -5.26
C SER A 305 29.35 31.12 -5.45
N LEU A 306 29.04 31.91 -4.44
CA LEU A 306 29.40 33.31 -4.38
C LEU A 306 30.84 33.44 -3.87
N LYS A 307 31.61 34.32 -4.51
CA LYS A 307 32.97 34.72 -4.12
C LYS A 307 32.97 36.22 -3.85
N PHE A 308 32.76 36.56 -2.59
CA PHE A 308 32.80 37.92 -2.08
C PHE A 308 33.57 37.93 -0.75
N ASP A 309 34.78 38.52 -0.75
CA ASP A 309 35.70 38.41 0.39
C ASP A 309 35.22 39.14 1.65
N ALA A 310 34.35 40.14 1.48
CA ALA A 310 33.75 40.89 2.59
C ALA A 310 32.39 40.35 3.01
N ASP A 311 32.01 39.16 2.51
CA ASP A 311 30.79 38.48 2.94
C ASP A 311 30.95 37.90 4.35
N GLU A 312 30.06 38.30 5.26
CA GLU A 312 30.12 37.88 6.65
C GLU A 312 29.37 36.55 6.93
N LYS A 313 28.54 36.05 5.99
CA LYS A 313 27.70 34.85 6.17
C LYS A 313 27.90 33.84 5.04
N LEU A 314 28.91 32.99 5.16
CA LEU A 314 29.27 32.04 4.09
C LEU A 314 28.27 30.91 3.83
N SER A 315 27.31 30.65 4.73
CA SER A 315 26.41 29.50 4.65
C SER A 315 25.31 29.61 3.58
N ASN A 316 24.99 30.82 3.11
CA ASN A 316 24.02 31.09 2.04
C ASN A 316 24.69 31.42 0.69
N ASN A 317 26.02 31.29 0.61
CA ASN A 317 26.80 31.58 -0.59
C ASN A 317 26.71 30.48 -1.63
N THR A 318 26.10 29.34 -1.31
CA THR A 318 26.01 28.21 -2.23
C THR A 318 24.57 27.83 -2.54
N LEU A 319 24.27 27.62 -3.81
CA LEU A 319 23.03 27.03 -4.30
C LEU A 319 23.37 25.73 -5.06
N LYS A 320 22.62 24.66 -4.82
CA LYS A 320 22.67 23.46 -5.66
C LYS A 320 21.31 23.29 -6.32
N ALA A 321 21.30 22.89 -7.59
CA ALA A 321 20.08 22.62 -8.34
C ALA A 321 20.30 21.40 -9.23
N LYS A 322 19.24 20.65 -9.51
CA LYS A 322 19.24 19.61 -10.54
C LYS A 322 18.20 19.99 -11.57
N ILE A 323 18.60 20.04 -12.83
CA ILE A 323 17.70 20.38 -13.94
C ILE A 323 17.60 19.19 -14.89
N ASN A 324 16.38 18.85 -15.27
CA ASN A 324 16.08 17.76 -16.18
C ASN A 324 15.40 18.30 -17.44
N ALA A 325 15.81 17.76 -18.59
CA ALA A 325 15.12 17.95 -19.84
C ALA A 325 13.71 17.36 -19.74
N LYS A 326 12.80 17.88 -20.56
CA LYS A 326 11.46 17.33 -20.73
C LYS A 326 11.50 15.86 -21.12
N GLU A 327 12.23 15.56 -22.19
CA GLU A 327 12.39 14.21 -22.71
C GLU A 327 13.64 14.15 -23.58
N THR A 328 14.37 13.04 -23.52
CA THR A 328 15.52 12.73 -24.36
C THR A 328 15.49 11.25 -24.69
N LYS A 329 15.56 10.91 -25.99
CA LYS A 329 15.60 9.52 -26.45
C LYS A 329 17.01 8.96 -26.30
N VAL A 330 17.10 7.69 -25.93
CA VAL A 330 18.35 6.94 -25.94
C VAL A 330 18.81 6.77 -27.40
N GLY A 331 20.10 7.01 -27.64
CA GLY A 331 20.71 6.96 -28.97
C GLY A 331 21.12 5.56 -29.42
N ASN A 332 22.12 5.49 -30.30
CA ASN A 332 22.69 4.23 -30.78
C ASN A 332 23.55 3.55 -29.70
N LEU A 333 23.61 2.21 -29.75
CA LEU A 333 24.58 1.43 -28.98
C LEU A 333 25.99 1.76 -29.46
N THR A 334 26.88 2.02 -28.50
CA THR A 334 28.30 2.38 -28.71
C THR A 334 29.27 1.38 -28.08
N ASP A 335 28.86 0.67 -27.02
CA ASP A 335 29.66 -0.38 -26.37
C ASP A 335 28.76 -1.50 -25.85
N PHE A 336 29.27 -2.74 -25.85
CA PHE A 336 28.61 -3.92 -25.30
C PHE A 336 29.65 -4.86 -24.68
N LYS A 337 29.47 -5.21 -23.40
CA LYS A 337 30.38 -6.10 -22.66
C LYS A 337 29.60 -7.15 -21.89
N ALA A 338 29.90 -8.42 -22.16
CA ALA A 338 29.35 -9.56 -21.43
C ALA A 338 30.28 -9.97 -20.28
N ASN A 339 29.71 -10.20 -19.10
CA ASN A 339 30.42 -10.70 -17.93
C ASN A 339 29.52 -11.69 -17.17
N GLY A 340 29.62 -12.98 -17.50
CA GLY A 340 28.78 -14.02 -16.91
C GLY A 340 27.29 -13.76 -17.19
N ASN A 341 26.52 -13.50 -16.14
CA ASN A 341 25.08 -13.22 -16.21
C ASN A 341 24.72 -11.72 -16.34
N GLU A 342 25.71 -10.83 -16.36
CA GLU A 342 25.53 -9.38 -16.54
C GLU A 342 26.06 -8.93 -17.91
N PHE A 343 25.25 -8.15 -18.63
CA PHE A 343 25.60 -7.56 -19.92
C PHE A 343 25.50 -6.04 -19.82
N ASN A 344 26.64 -5.37 -19.94
CA ASN A 344 26.76 -3.92 -19.88
C ASN A 344 26.64 -3.34 -21.29
N VAL A 345 25.76 -2.36 -21.47
CA VAL A 345 25.46 -1.71 -22.76
C VAL A 345 25.61 -0.20 -22.60
N THR A 346 26.26 0.48 -23.54
CA THR A 346 26.40 1.95 -23.51
C THR A 346 25.80 2.57 -24.76
N ALA A 347 25.01 3.63 -24.60
CA ALA A 347 24.45 4.42 -25.69
C ALA A 347 24.61 5.91 -25.39
N GLY A 348 25.64 6.54 -25.97
CA GLY A 348 26.02 7.92 -25.62
C GLY A 348 26.45 8.01 -24.16
N PHE A 349 25.79 8.85 -23.37
CA PHE A 349 26.04 8.99 -21.93
C PHE A 349 25.25 8.01 -21.06
N SER A 350 24.25 7.33 -21.63
CA SER A 350 23.43 6.36 -20.90
C SER A 350 24.14 5.00 -20.84
N ALA A 351 24.11 4.37 -19.67
CA ALA A 351 24.60 3.01 -19.45
C ALA A 351 23.46 2.10 -19.01
N PHE A 352 23.45 0.87 -19.49
CA PHE A 352 22.48 -0.16 -19.15
C PHE A 352 23.18 -1.41 -18.63
N LYS A 353 22.52 -2.10 -17.71
CA LYS A 353 22.81 -3.48 -17.32
C LYS A 353 21.61 -4.34 -17.66
N VAL A 354 21.86 -5.44 -18.36
CA VAL A 354 20.92 -6.56 -18.48
C VAL A 354 21.46 -7.68 -17.58
N ILE A 355 20.73 -8.02 -16.51
CA ILE A 355 21.20 -8.96 -15.49
C ILE A 355 20.21 -10.12 -15.40
N PHE A 356 20.66 -11.35 -15.65
CA PHE A 356 19.85 -12.54 -15.42
C PHE A 356 20.03 -13.05 -13.99
N TYR A 357 18.93 -13.27 -13.27
CA TYR A 357 18.93 -13.87 -11.93
C TYR A 357 18.62 -15.37 -11.99
N THR A 358 17.71 -15.75 -12.90
CA THR A 358 17.39 -17.13 -13.30
C THR A 358 17.30 -17.17 -14.83
N ASP A 359 17.05 -18.34 -15.41
CA ASP A 359 16.87 -18.48 -16.86
C ASP A 359 15.63 -17.70 -17.38
N ASP A 360 14.65 -17.43 -16.52
CA ASP A 360 13.36 -16.78 -16.80
C ASP A 360 13.18 -15.39 -16.17
N ILE A 361 14.07 -14.92 -15.30
CA ILE A 361 13.99 -13.61 -14.64
C ILE A 361 15.24 -12.80 -14.93
N PHE A 362 15.05 -11.64 -15.55
CA PHE A 362 16.14 -10.69 -15.81
C PHE A 362 15.72 -9.25 -15.52
N ARG A 363 16.71 -8.38 -15.35
CA ARG A 363 16.55 -6.97 -15.05
C ARG A 363 17.21 -6.12 -16.12
N ILE A 364 16.50 -5.12 -16.62
CA ILE A 364 17.05 -4.04 -17.43
C ILE A 364 17.14 -2.80 -16.54
N TRP A 365 18.36 -2.35 -16.30
CA TRP A 365 18.64 -1.21 -15.43
C TRP A 365 19.43 -0.16 -16.22
N MET A 366 18.84 1.01 -16.43
CA MET A 366 19.43 2.17 -17.08
C MET A 366 19.86 3.20 -16.03
N ALA A 367 21.10 3.66 -16.15
CA ALA A 367 21.61 4.88 -15.54
C ALA A 367 21.84 5.94 -16.62
N THR A 368 21.34 7.16 -16.39
CA THR A 368 21.43 8.25 -17.37
C THR A 368 22.78 8.97 -17.37
N ASP A 369 23.56 8.80 -16.30
CA ASP A 369 24.88 9.40 -16.06
C ASP A 369 25.99 8.33 -15.84
N GLY A 370 25.65 7.06 -16.06
CA GLY A 370 26.53 5.91 -15.79
C GLY A 370 26.60 5.47 -14.32
N GLN A 371 25.92 6.16 -13.40
CA GLN A 371 25.87 5.81 -11.99
C GLN A 371 24.60 5.00 -11.67
N PHE A 372 24.76 3.69 -11.47
CA PHE A 372 23.65 2.80 -11.17
C PHE A 372 23.17 2.96 -9.71
N THR A 373 22.18 3.84 -9.49
CA THR A 373 21.55 4.05 -8.18
C THR A 373 20.33 3.17 -7.97
N ASN A 374 20.20 2.57 -6.78
CA ASN A 374 19.05 1.77 -6.37
C ASN A 374 18.39 2.36 -5.10
N PRO A 375 17.62 3.45 -5.22
CA PRO A 375 16.98 4.10 -4.06
C PRO A 375 15.96 3.19 -3.35
N ALA A 376 15.37 2.23 -4.05
CA ALA A 376 14.47 1.24 -3.45
C ALA A 376 15.22 0.16 -2.65
N GLY A 377 16.54 0.01 -2.84
CA GLY A 377 17.38 -0.92 -2.09
C GLY A 377 16.79 -2.33 -2.00
N ASN A 378 16.65 -2.82 -0.77
CA ASN A 378 15.98 -4.08 -0.44
C ASN A 378 14.56 -3.88 0.12
N ASP A 379 14.01 -2.67 -0.01
CA ASP A 379 12.67 -2.36 0.51
C ASP A 379 11.58 -2.99 -0.34
N ILE A 380 11.76 -3.12 -1.66
CA ILE A 380 10.79 -3.83 -2.52
C ILE A 380 11.32 -5.21 -2.90
N VAL A 381 12.51 -5.26 -3.52
CA VAL A 381 13.18 -6.50 -3.91
C VAL A 381 13.84 -7.12 -2.69
N VAL A 382 13.41 -8.31 -2.29
CA VAL A 382 13.92 -8.97 -1.07
C VAL A 382 15.15 -9.84 -1.31
N SER A 383 15.42 -10.20 -2.57
CA SER A 383 16.59 -10.97 -2.97
C SER A 383 17.04 -10.57 -4.37
N TYR A 384 18.35 -10.33 -4.49
CA TYR A 384 19.06 -10.15 -5.77
C TYR A 384 19.95 -11.37 -6.06
N ASP A 385 19.64 -12.53 -5.45
CA ASP A 385 20.48 -13.73 -5.58
C ASP A 385 20.42 -14.29 -7.00
N VAL A 386 21.59 -14.56 -7.56
CA VAL A 386 21.74 -15.18 -8.87
C VAL A 386 21.73 -16.69 -8.69
N LYS A 387 20.73 -17.37 -9.27
CA LYS A 387 20.55 -18.83 -9.20
C LYS A 387 21.14 -19.52 -10.43
N ASN A 388 22.40 -19.19 -10.74
CA ASN A 388 23.20 -19.79 -11.82
C ASN A 388 22.48 -19.91 -13.17
N PRO A 389 22.00 -18.81 -13.77
CA PRO A 389 21.37 -18.82 -15.08
C PRO A 389 22.38 -19.25 -16.16
N SER A 390 21.92 -19.98 -17.16
CA SER A 390 22.74 -20.44 -18.28
C SER A 390 22.59 -19.48 -19.45
N VAL A 391 23.36 -18.38 -19.42
CA VAL A 391 23.26 -17.31 -20.42
C VAL A 391 24.54 -17.12 -21.22
N ASN A 392 24.38 -16.84 -22.51
CA ASN A 392 25.47 -16.46 -23.42
C ASN A 392 24.99 -15.36 -24.37
N SER A 393 25.95 -14.58 -24.88
CA SER A 393 25.65 -13.58 -25.91
C SER A 393 26.33 -13.88 -27.24
N THR A 394 25.70 -13.47 -28.34
CA THR A 394 26.21 -13.59 -29.70
C THR A 394 25.89 -12.32 -30.49
N ASP A 395 26.85 -11.78 -31.23
CA ASP A 395 26.59 -10.68 -32.17
C ASP A 395 25.90 -11.23 -33.44
N LYS A 396 24.71 -10.72 -33.75
CA LYS A 396 23.91 -11.09 -34.93
C LYS A 396 23.92 -9.98 -36.00
N GLY A 397 24.89 -9.07 -35.95
CA GLY A 397 24.97 -7.93 -36.85
C GLY A 397 24.14 -6.75 -36.35
N SER A 398 22.83 -6.76 -36.59
CA SER A 398 21.93 -5.64 -36.21
C SER A 398 21.60 -5.57 -34.71
N TYR A 399 21.81 -6.65 -33.97
CA TYR A 399 21.57 -6.75 -32.53
C TYR A 399 22.56 -7.73 -31.88
N TYR A 400 22.77 -7.59 -30.57
CA TYR A 400 23.31 -8.66 -29.75
C TYR A 400 22.18 -9.55 -29.26
N GLN A 401 22.30 -10.86 -29.42
CA GLN A 401 21.41 -11.86 -28.87
C GLN A 401 21.95 -12.28 -27.50
N ILE A 402 21.15 -12.22 -26.45
CA ILE A 402 21.44 -12.84 -25.14
C ILE A 402 20.47 -14.00 -24.98
N LYS A 403 20.98 -15.24 -24.90
CA LYS A 403 20.16 -16.45 -24.86
C LYS A 403 20.26 -17.13 -23.50
N SER A 404 19.12 -17.39 -22.86
CA SER A 404 18.98 -18.29 -21.70
C SER A 404 18.37 -19.64 -22.13
N LYS A 405 18.04 -20.51 -21.16
CA LYS A 405 17.26 -21.72 -21.43
C LYS A 405 15.80 -21.45 -21.77
N ASP A 406 15.23 -20.37 -21.26
CA ASP A 406 13.79 -20.11 -21.33
C ASP A 406 13.43 -19.04 -22.38
N CYS A 407 14.31 -18.05 -22.60
CA CYS A 407 14.03 -16.94 -23.50
C CYS A 407 15.29 -16.34 -24.15
N ILE A 408 15.07 -15.43 -25.09
CA ILE A 408 16.11 -14.64 -25.73
C ILE A 408 15.82 -13.16 -25.52
N VAL A 409 16.83 -12.38 -25.14
CA VAL A 409 16.79 -10.91 -25.12
C VAL A 409 17.64 -10.37 -26.26
N ARG A 410 17.03 -9.63 -27.18
CA ARG A 410 17.73 -8.90 -28.25
C ARG A 410 18.04 -7.47 -27.81
N VAL A 411 19.27 -7.04 -28.04
CA VAL A 411 19.76 -5.67 -27.83
C VAL A 411 20.12 -5.07 -29.19
N TYR A 412 19.18 -4.35 -29.80
CA TYR A 412 19.36 -3.71 -31.12
C TYR A 412 20.37 -2.56 -31.05
N LYS A 413 21.15 -2.36 -32.13
CA LYS A 413 22.25 -1.38 -32.13
C LYS A 413 21.84 0.03 -32.57
N GLN A 414 20.95 0.15 -33.56
CA GLN A 414 20.61 1.43 -34.21
C GLN A 414 19.09 1.60 -34.43
N PRO A 415 18.40 2.41 -33.61
CA PRO A 415 18.86 2.90 -32.30
C PRO A 415 18.82 1.78 -31.25
N LEU A 416 19.34 2.04 -30.05
CA LEU A 416 19.29 1.07 -28.95
C LEU A 416 17.84 0.76 -28.58
N ARG A 417 17.44 -0.51 -28.71
CA ARG A 417 16.13 -1.03 -28.34
C ARG A 417 16.27 -2.44 -27.79
N PHE A 418 15.36 -2.83 -26.91
CA PHE A 418 15.28 -4.17 -26.34
C PHE A 418 14.06 -4.92 -26.86
N ALA A 419 14.18 -6.24 -26.93
CA ALA A 419 13.06 -7.13 -27.17
C ALA A 419 13.30 -8.46 -26.49
N MET A 420 12.22 -9.13 -26.10
CA MET A 420 12.26 -10.52 -25.65
C MET A 420 11.58 -11.41 -26.68
N TYR A 421 12.22 -12.53 -26.98
CA TYR A 421 11.77 -13.55 -27.91
C TYR A 421 11.68 -14.90 -27.19
N ASP A 422 10.91 -15.81 -27.77
CA ASP A 422 10.95 -17.20 -27.38
C ASP A 422 12.37 -17.80 -27.55
N VAL A 423 12.64 -18.94 -26.93
CA VAL A 423 13.97 -19.57 -26.95
C VAL A 423 14.45 -19.97 -28.37
N THR A 424 13.52 -20.04 -29.33
CA THR A 424 13.82 -20.34 -30.75
C THR A 424 14.25 -19.11 -31.56
N ASP A 425 14.17 -17.91 -30.97
CA ASP A 425 14.42 -16.61 -31.61
C ASP A 425 13.48 -16.30 -32.79
N SER A 426 12.31 -16.95 -32.86
CA SER A 426 11.39 -16.85 -34.00
C SER A 426 10.14 -16.03 -33.70
N LYS A 427 9.71 -16.00 -32.44
CA LYS A 427 8.49 -15.31 -32.02
C LYS A 427 8.80 -14.21 -31.00
N PRO A 428 8.50 -12.94 -31.28
CA PRO A 428 8.60 -11.89 -30.27
C PRO A 428 7.56 -12.13 -29.16
N ILE A 429 8.01 -12.02 -27.91
CA ILE A 429 7.16 -11.98 -26.71
C ILE A 429 6.80 -10.54 -26.38
N TRP A 430 7.79 -9.64 -26.43
CA TRP A 430 7.58 -8.18 -26.43
C TRP A 430 8.72 -7.49 -27.18
N GLU A 431 8.44 -6.31 -27.76
CA GLU A 431 9.44 -5.51 -28.45
C GLU A 431 9.24 -4.01 -28.24
N GLU A 432 10.33 -3.29 -27.97
CA GLU A 432 10.33 -1.84 -28.03
C GLU A 432 10.11 -1.34 -29.46
N SER A 433 9.10 -0.47 -29.64
CA SER A 433 8.78 0.15 -30.92
C SER A 433 9.71 1.32 -31.23
N GLU A 434 10.21 1.99 -30.20
CA GLU A 434 11.21 3.05 -30.25
C GLU A 434 12.14 2.95 -29.05
N SER A 435 13.29 3.60 -29.11
CA SER A 435 14.20 3.69 -27.96
C SER A 435 13.52 4.33 -26.76
N MET A 436 13.84 3.82 -25.56
CA MET A 436 13.43 4.43 -24.30
C MET A 436 13.79 5.92 -24.27
N SER A 437 12.99 6.70 -23.55
CA SER A 437 13.29 8.11 -23.27
C SER A 437 13.32 8.39 -21.76
N PHE A 438 14.05 9.44 -21.40
CA PHE A 438 14.29 9.87 -20.03
C PHE A 438 14.35 11.40 -19.93
N GLY A 439 14.50 11.95 -18.72
CA GLY A 439 14.37 13.38 -18.43
C GLY A 439 13.60 13.58 -17.13
N ALA A 440 12.50 14.33 -17.17
CA ALA A 440 11.55 14.46 -16.05
C ALA A 440 10.90 13.11 -15.67
N ARG A 441 10.74 12.22 -16.65
CA ARG A 441 10.22 10.86 -16.45
C ARG A 441 10.95 9.88 -17.36
N THR A 442 11.00 8.62 -16.96
CA THR A 442 11.36 7.54 -17.88
C THR A 442 10.13 7.04 -18.61
N LYS A 443 10.31 6.70 -19.87
CA LYS A 443 9.28 6.12 -20.73
C LYS A 443 9.85 4.97 -21.54
N GLN A 444 9.16 3.83 -21.46
CA GLN A 444 9.34 2.72 -22.37
C GLN A 444 8.13 2.60 -23.27
N THR A 445 8.37 2.45 -24.58
CA THR A 445 7.32 2.35 -25.59
C THR A 445 7.45 1.02 -26.33
N MET A 446 6.39 0.23 -26.35
CA MET A 446 6.40 -1.13 -26.92
C MET A 446 5.26 -1.35 -27.91
N LYS A 447 5.46 -2.30 -28.82
CA LYS A 447 4.38 -2.80 -29.68
C LYS A 447 3.42 -3.64 -28.84
N ARG A 448 2.10 -3.49 -29.07
CA ARG A 448 1.09 -4.39 -28.52
C ARG A 448 0.72 -5.45 -29.56
N HIS A 449 0.63 -6.72 -29.19
CA HIS A 449 0.06 -7.74 -30.08
C HIS A 449 -1.47 -7.62 -30.16
N ASN A 450 -2.05 -8.07 -31.28
CA ASN A 450 -3.47 -7.91 -31.56
C ASN A 450 -4.38 -8.66 -30.57
N ASP A 451 -3.92 -9.75 -29.97
CA ASP A 451 -4.65 -10.62 -29.05
C ASP A 451 -4.14 -10.49 -27.59
N GLU A 452 -3.30 -9.49 -27.32
CA GLU A 452 -2.67 -9.29 -26.02
C GLU A 452 -3.58 -8.64 -24.99
N TYR A 453 -3.68 -9.23 -23.79
CA TYR A 453 -4.37 -8.66 -22.64
C TYR A 453 -3.39 -8.42 -21.50
N PHE A 454 -3.71 -7.44 -20.67
CA PHE A 454 -2.86 -6.99 -19.58
C PHE A 454 -3.60 -6.97 -18.24
N TYR A 455 -2.87 -7.33 -17.19
CA TYR A 455 -3.34 -7.46 -15.81
C TYR A 455 -2.31 -6.88 -14.83
N GLY A 456 -2.69 -6.68 -13.58
CA GLY A 456 -1.81 -6.14 -12.53
C GLY A 456 -2.18 -4.70 -12.17
N GLY A 457 -1.18 -3.87 -11.84
CA GLY A 457 -1.34 -2.48 -11.44
C GLY A 457 -1.70 -2.27 -9.97
N GLY A 458 -1.78 -3.34 -9.17
CA GLY A 458 -2.27 -3.32 -7.81
C GLY A 458 -3.80 -3.34 -7.74
N MET A 459 -4.34 -2.78 -6.66
CA MET A 459 -5.77 -2.62 -6.44
C MET A 459 -6.30 -1.42 -7.24
N GLN A 460 -6.73 -1.70 -8.47
CA GLN A 460 -7.41 -0.76 -9.35
C GLN A 460 -8.93 -0.98 -9.21
N ASN A 461 -9.61 -0.08 -8.49
CA ASN A 461 -10.99 -0.32 -8.10
C ASN A 461 -11.90 -0.38 -9.33
N GLY A 462 -12.69 -1.45 -9.44
CA GLY A 462 -13.72 -1.63 -10.46
C GLY A 462 -13.29 -2.34 -11.75
N TYR A 463 -12.00 -2.66 -11.95
CA TYR A 463 -11.56 -3.36 -13.15
C TYR A 463 -10.24 -4.13 -12.96
N PHE A 464 -10.13 -5.30 -13.59
CA PHE A 464 -8.94 -6.16 -13.51
C PHE A 464 -8.16 -6.31 -14.83
N SER A 465 -8.84 -6.10 -15.97
CA SER A 465 -8.28 -6.24 -17.32
C SER A 465 -8.11 -4.86 -17.96
N HIS A 466 -6.89 -4.62 -18.47
CA HIS A 466 -6.39 -3.28 -18.80
C HIS A 466 -6.21 -3.02 -20.29
N ARG A 467 -6.45 -4.03 -21.14
CA ARG A 467 -6.36 -3.88 -22.58
C ARG A 467 -7.17 -2.67 -23.05
N ASP A 468 -6.57 -1.86 -23.93
CA ASP A 468 -7.13 -0.65 -24.53
C ASP A 468 -7.43 0.49 -23.53
N LYS A 469 -6.76 0.49 -22.37
CA LYS A 469 -6.91 1.51 -21.33
C LYS A 469 -5.57 2.11 -20.89
N ASP A 470 -5.69 3.27 -20.26
CA ASP A 470 -4.64 3.82 -19.41
C ASP A 470 -4.94 3.48 -17.96
N ILE A 471 -3.93 3.15 -17.17
CA ILE A 471 -4.01 3.05 -15.71
C ILE A 471 -2.94 3.92 -15.08
N LEU A 472 -3.25 4.47 -13.91
CA LEU A 472 -2.30 5.24 -13.11
C LEU A 472 -1.72 4.32 -12.03
N ILE A 473 -0.41 4.34 -11.91
CA ILE A 473 0.36 3.64 -10.88
C ILE A 473 0.72 4.66 -9.82
N GLU A 474 -0.30 5.12 -9.12
CA GLU A 474 -0.21 6.12 -8.06
C GLU A 474 -1.40 5.95 -7.12
N LYS A 475 -1.26 6.44 -5.89
CA LYS A 475 -2.39 6.46 -4.95
C LYS A 475 -3.34 7.61 -5.31
N GLY A 476 -4.65 7.41 -5.17
CA GLY A 476 -5.61 8.52 -5.20
C GLY A 476 -6.91 8.26 -5.95
N GLY A 477 -7.65 9.35 -6.17
CA GLY A 477 -9.01 9.41 -6.74
C GLY A 477 -10.06 8.61 -5.97
N GLY A 478 -9.96 8.65 -4.64
CA GLY A 478 -10.96 8.10 -3.73
C GLY A 478 -10.90 6.58 -3.55
N TRP A 479 -11.96 6.06 -2.92
CA TRP A 479 -12.11 4.67 -2.49
C TRP A 479 -13.12 3.88 -3.32
N ASP A 480 -13.90 4.57 -4.16
CA ASP A 480 -14.96 4.01 -4.99
C ASP A 480 -14.42 3.45 -6.32
N ASP A 481 -15.32 3.12 -7.25
CA ASP A 481 -14.99 2.71 -8.62
C ASP A 481 -14.05 3.72 -9.29
N GLY A 482 -12.97 3.23 -9.89
CA GLY A 482 -11.91 4.04 -10.47
C GLY A 482 -10.86 4.53 -9.47
N GLY A 483 -11.00 4.28 -8.16
CA GLY A 483 -9.99 4.55 -7.14
C GLY A 483 -8.74 3.66 -7.22
N ARG A 484 -7.64 4.08 -6.57
CA ARG A 484 -6.36 3.35 -6.51
C ARG A 484 -5.88 3.23 -5.06
N ALA A 485 -6.51 2.35 -4.30
CA ALA A 485 -6.26 2.23 -2.86
C ALA A 485 -4.90 1.58 -2.54
N ASN A 486 -4.43 0.64 -3.37
CA ASN A 486 -3.16 -0.08 -3.17
C ASN A 486 -2.47 -0.34 -4.52
N PRO A 487 -1.94 0.70 -5.20
CA PRO A 487 -1.28 0.55 -6.49
C PRO A 487 0.00 -0.32 -6.39
N ALA A 488 0.38 -0.96 -7.49
CA ALA A 488 1.67 -1.66 -7.58
C ALA A 488 2.25 -1.50 -9.00
N PRO A 489 3.54 -1.18 -9.14
CA PRO A 489 4.21 -0.97 -10.44
C PRO A 489 4.56 -2.29 -11.14
N PHE A 490 3.62 -3.23 -11.17
CA PHE A 490 3.75 -4.56 -11.77
C PHE A 490 2.60 -4.82 -12.74
N TYR A 491 2.89 -5.40 -13.89
CA TYR A 491 1.86 -5.92 -14.80
C TYR A 491 2.27 -7.25 -15.43
N MET A 492 1.28 -7.97 -15.95
CA MET A 492 1.44 -9.21 -16.71
C MET A 492 0.73 -9.11 -18.05
N SER A 493 1.22 -9.85 -19.03
CA SER A 493 0.68 -9.95 -20.38
C SER A 493 0.37 -11.40 -20.75
N THR A 494 -0.72 -11.61 -21.50
CA THR A 494 -1.04 -12.90 -22.11
C THR A 494 -0.03 -13.34 -23.19
N ALA A 495 0.88 -12.45 -23.61
CA ALA A 495 1.99 -12.82 -24.49
C ALA A 495 3.03 -13.72 -23.81
N GLY A 496 2.97 -13.89 -22.47
CA GLY A 496 3.85 -14.79 -21.72
C GLY A 496 4.96 -14.06 -20.97
N TYR A 497 4.69 -12.83 -20.51
CA TYR A 497 5.64 -12.08 -19.69
C TYR A 497 4.99 -11.19 -18.64
N GLY A 498 5.74 -10.85 -17.59
CA GLY A 498 5.42 -9.74 -16.69
C GLY A 498 6.57 -8.78 -16.56
N ALA A 499 6.26 -7.58 -16.06
CA ALA A 499 7.25 -6.53 -15.83
C ALA A 499 6.95 -5.79 -14.51
N PHE A 500 7.99 -5.56 -13.73
CA PHE A 500 7.95 -4.85 -12.45
C PHE A 500 8.97 -3.71 -12.44
N ARG A 501 8.50 -2.46 -12.29
CA ARG A 501 9.36 -1.28 -12.12
C ARG A 501 9.77 -1.16 -10.65
N ASN A 502 11.07 -1.34 -10.38
CA ASN A 502 11.64 -1.23 -9.05
C ASN A 502 11.83 0.26 -8.67
N THR A 503 10.75 0.94 -8.32
CA THR A 503 10.70 2.36 -7.95
C THR A 503 9.61 2.63 -6.93
N PHE A 504 9.71 3.75 -6.20
CA PHE A 504 8.64 4.29 -5.37
C PHE A 504 7.94 5.51 -6.00
N ASP A 505 8.39 5.96 -7.18
CA ASP A 505 7.80 7.09 -7.87
C ASP A 505 6.51 6.68 -8.58
N ALA A 506 5.56 7.62 -8.64
CA ALA A 506 4.31 7.45 -9.36
C ALA A 506 4.53 7.21 -10.86
N GLY A 507 3.57 6.56 -11.52
CA GLY A 507 3.67 6.22 -12.93
C GLY A 507 2.34 6.12 -13.65
N LYS A 508 2.41 5.85 -14.95
CA LYS A 508 1.25 5.63 -15.83
C LYS A 508 1.57 4.55 -16.84
N TYR A 509 0.68 3.57 -16.97
CA TYR A 509 0.77 2.51 -17.97
C TYR A 509 -0.36 2.67 -18.98
N SER A 510 -0.01 2.82 -20.26
CA SER A 510 -0.95 2.81 -21.38
C SER A 510 -0.88 1.47 -22.09
N PHE A 511 -2.03 0.78 -22.15
CA PHE A 511 -2.21 -0.50 -22.82
C PHE A 511 -3.06 -0.37 -24.09
N LYS A 512 -3.00 0.81 -24.74
CA LYS A 512 -3.64 1.10 -26.03
C LYS A 512 -2.86 0.46 -27.18
N GLU A 513 -3.12 0.84 -28.42
CA GLU A 513 -2.43 0.27 -29.61
C GLU A 513 -0.91 0.33 -29.51
N THR A 514 -0.37 1.44 -28.99
CA THR A 514 1.03 1.56 -28.61
C THR A 514 1.13 1.51 -27.09
N LEU A 515 1.90 0.57 -26.57
CA LEU A 515 2.14 0.47 -25.13
C LEU A 515 3.09 1.57 -24.69
N SER A 516 2.80 2.23 -23.57
CA SER A 516 3.66 3.26 -23.01
C SER A 516 3.68 3.16 -21.48
N PHE A 517 4.85 2.93 -20.91
CA PHE A 517 5.06 2.75 -19.48
C PHE A 517 5.95 3.85 -18.94
N THR A 518 5.43 4.67 -18.02
CA THR A 518 6.18 5.80 -17.46
C THR A 518 6.23 5.78 -15.94
N HIS A 519 7.34 6.28 -15.39
CA HIS A 519 7.45 6.66 -13.98
C HIS A 519 8.16 8.00 -13.85
N ASN A 520 7.79 8.78 -12.85
CA ASN A 520 8.35 10.10 -12.53
C ASN A 520 9.75 10.00 -11.88
N GLU A 521 10.60 9.14 -12.45
CA GLU A 521 12.01 9.05 -12.12
C GLU A 521 12.84 8.99 -13.40
N ASN A 522 14.05 9.53 -13.34
CA ASN A 522 14.95 9.62 -14.49
C ASN A 522 15.74 8.32 -14.76
N ARG A 523 15.73 7.36 -13.83
CA ARG A 523 16.32 6.02 -14.05
C ARG A 523 15.25 5.06 -14.55
N PHE A 524 15.65 4.07 -15.34
CA PHE A 524 14.78 2.95 -15.68
C PHE A 524 15.32 1.70 -14.99
N ASP A 525 14.50 1.06 -14.17
CA ASP A 525 14.89 -0.14 -13.43
C ASP A 525 13.70 -1.10 -13.42
N CYS A 526 13.75 -2.10 -14.30
CA CYS A 526 12.65 -3.01 -14.54
C CYS A 526 13.10 -4.46 -14.51
N PHE A 527 12.42 -5.27 -13.73
CA PHE A 527 12.50 -6.72 -13.78
C PHE A 527 11.48 -7.24 -14.80
N TYR A 528 11.89 -8.21 -15.59
CA TYR A 528 11.06 -8.96 -16.51
C TYR A 528 11.02 -10.41 -16.07
N PHE A 529 9.83 -10.98 -16.17
CA PHE A 529 9.55 -12.38 -15.83
C PHE A 529 9.01 -13.04 -17.08
N PHE A 530 9.76 -13.98 -17.65
CA PHE A 530 9.23 -14.87 -18.68
C PHE A 530 8.40 -15.96 -18.01
N GLY A 531 7.25 -16.28 -18.58
CA GLY A 531 6.45 -17.39 -18.08
C GLY A 531 5.37 -17.79 -19.08
N PRO A 532 5.34 -19.05 -19.56
CA PRO A 532 4.30 -19.49 -20.48
C PRO A 532 2.89 -19.48 -19.85
N SER A 533 2.76 -19.21 -18.55
CA SER A 533 1.50 -18.97 -17.86
C SER A 533 1.56 -17.76 -16.93
N LEU A 534 0.42 -17.11 -16.72
CA LEU A 534 0.26 -16.02 -15.74
C LEU A 534 0.59 -16.47 -14.30
N LYS A 535 0.32 -17.74 -13.95
CA LYS A 535 0.68 -18.33 -12.66
C LYS A 535 2.20 -18.34 -12.42
N GLN A 536 2.99 -18.69 -13.45
CA GLN A 536 4.46 -18.64 -13.36
C GLN A 536 4.99 -17.21 -13.23
N ILE A 537 4.39 -16.25 -13.93
CA ILE A 537 4.77 -14.84 -13.84
C ILE A 537 4.52 -14.31 -12.41
N LEU A 538 3.37 -14.62 -11.79
CA LEU A 538 3.10 -14.27 -10.39
C LEU A 538 4.10 -14.92 -9.42
N ASN A 539 4.48 -16.18 -9.68
CA ASN A 539 5.48 -16.88 -8.90
C ASN A 539 6.86 -16.21 -9.00
N GLY A 540 7.30 -15.84 -10.21
CA GLY A 540 8.55 -15.09 -10.41
C GLY A 540 8.52 -13.71 -9.74
N TYR A 541 7.41 -12.97 -9.87
CA TYR A 541 7.23 -11.66 -9.25
C TYR A 541 7.33 -11.72 -7.71
N THR A 542 6.68 -12.69 -7.08
CA THR A 542 6.74 -12.85 -5.61
C THR A 542 8.03 -13.50 -5.12
N GLN A 543 8.77 -14.23 -5.96
CA GLN A 543 10.13 -14.68 -5.63
C GLN A 543 11.08 -13.48 -5.48
N ILE A 544 10.91 -12.43 -6.28
CA ILE A 544 11.73 -11.21 -6.24
C ILE A 544 11.22 -10.21 -5.20
N THR A 545 9.91 -9.98 -5.11
CA THR A 545 9.32 -8.94 -4.23
C THR A 545 8.89 -9.46 -2.85
N GLY A 546 9.04 -10.75 -2.60
CA GLY A 546 8.68 -11.43 -1.36
C GLY A 546 7.34 -12.15 -1.47
N ARG A 547 7.32 -13.35 -0.87
CA ARG A 547 6.15 -14.22 -0.80
C ARG A 547 5.03 -13.55 0.01
N PRO A 548 3.76 -13.65 -0.42
CA PRO A 548 2.62 -13.22 0.39
C PRO A 548 2.67 -13.85 1.78
N PHE A 549 2.27 -13.13 2.84
CA PHE A 549 2.29 -13.71 4.18
C PHE A 549 1.21 -14.82 4.32
N LEU A 550 1.54 -15.90 5.04
CA LEU A 550 0.55 -16.90 5.42
C LEU A 550 -0.17 -16.42 6.68
N MET A 551 -1.40 -15.95 6.53
CA MET A 551 -2.21 -15.48 7.65
C MET A 551 -2.46 -16.56 8.70
N PRO A 552 -2.65 -16.19 9.97
CA PRO A 552 -3.10 -17.15 10.96
C PRO A 552 -4.51 -17.67 10.60
N ARG A 553 -4.80 -18.95 10.88
CA ARG A 553 -6.02 -19.63 10.42
C ARG A 553 -7.29 -18.96 10.94
N TRP A 554 -7.27 -18.45 12.17
CA TRP A 554 -8.38 -17.68 12.76
C TRP A 554 -8.71 -16.37 12.03
N ALA A 555 -7.77 -15.81 11.25
CA ALA A 555 -8.02 -14.58 10.47
C ALA A 555 -8.95 -14.83 9.27
N LEU A 556 -9.10 -16.10 8.84
CA LEU A 556 -10.10 -16.46 7.85
C LEU A 556 -11.52 -16.22 8.40
N SER A 557 -11.74 -16.30 9.71
CA SER A 557 -13.06 -16.12 10.31
C SER A 557 -13.52 -14.64 10.31
N MET A 558 -14.80 -14.43 10.63
CA MET A 558 -15.42 -13.10 10.63
C MET A 558 -14.72 -12.12 11.58
N GLY A 559 -14.28 -10.97 11.06
CA GLY A 559 -13.76 -9.84 11.83
C GLY A 559 -14.82 -8.78 12.15
N ASP A 560 -14.68 -8.10 13.28
CA ASP A 560 -15.53 -6.96 13.69
C ASP A 560 -14.68 -5.77 14.11
N ALA A 561 -15.06 -4.56 13.73
CA ALA A 561 -14.34 -3.34 14.11
C ALA A 561 -15.30 -2.20 14.45
N ASN A 562 -15.01 -1.52 15.57
CA ASN A 562 -15.65 -0.27 15.98
C ASN A 562 -14.83 0.39 17.10
N CYS A 563 -15.26 1.57 17.54
CA CYS A 563 -14.83 2.18 18.78
C CYS A 563 -15.81 1.86 19.93
N TYR A 564 -15.30 1.37 21.06
CA TYR A 564 -16.11 1.17 22.29
C TYR A 564 -15.64 2.04 23.48
N ASN A 565 -14.55 2.78 23.32
CA ASN A 565 -13.93 3.57 24.39
C ASN A 565 -14.29 5.06 24.33
N ARG A 566 -15.42 5.41 23.70
CA ARG A 566 -16.02 6.76 23.72
C ARG A 566 -17.42 6.66 24.33
N GLY A 567 -17.73 7.46 25.33
CA GLY A 567 -19.02 7.37 26.05
C GLY A 567 -20.26 7.72 25.22
N VAL A 568 -21.42 7.74 25.89
CA VAL A 568 -22.73 8.09 25.31
C VAL A 568 -22.73 9.48 24.66
N LYS A 569 -22.06 10.44 25.30
CA LYS A 569 -21.82 11.78 24.74
C LYS A 569 -20.54 11.73 23.92
N GLY A 570 -20.66 11.27 22.68
CA GLY A 570 -19.67 11.66 21.70
C GLY A 570 -19.78 13.15 21.51
N ASP A 571 -18.65 13.75 21.16
CA ASP A 571 -18.65 15.08 20.60
C ASP A 571 -19.32 14.90 19.23
N ASP A 572 -20.67 14.99 19.19
CA ASP A 572 -21.50 15.01 17.94
C ASP A 572 -20.93 16.00 16.94
N SER A 573 -20.13 16.88 17.52
CA SER A 573 -19.30 17.74 16.82
C SER A 573 -18.43 17.14 15.75
N LYS A 574 -17.48 16.31 16.16
CA LYS A 574 -16.33 15.99 15.34
C LYS A 574 -16.64 14.93 14.29
N ASN A 575 -17.91 14.81 13.88
CA ASN A 575 -18.51 13.65 13.24
C ASN A 575 -18.25 12.34 14.03
N TYR A 576 -17.86 12.43 15.30
CA TYR A 576 -17.65 11.30 16.20
C TYR A 576 -18.89 11.09 17.05
N LYS A 577 -19.86 10.35 16.50
CA LYS A 577 -21.04 9.98 17.26
C LYS A 577 -20.65 9.23 18.53
N GLY A 578 -21.30 9.56 19.64
CA GLY A 578 -21.15 8.79 20.86
C GLY A 578 -21.44 7.32 20.58
N THR A 579 -20.74 6.41 21.25
CA THR A 579 -20.96 4.98 20.99
C THR A 579 -22.31 4.50 21.53
N GLY A 580 -23.01 5.35 22.29
CA GLY A 580 -24.26 5.03 22.97
C GLY A 580 -24.06 4.19 24.23
N THR A 581 -22.83 4.07 24.75
CA THR A 581 -22.46 3.13 25.82
C THR A 581 -21.71 3.79 26.97
N THR A 582 -21.39 3.02 28.02
CA THR A 582 -20.61 3.47 29.18
C THR A 582 -19.23 4.02 28.83
N GLY A 583 -18.71 3.71 27.63
CA GLY A 583 -17.52 4.34 27.06
C GLY A 583 -16.20 3.69 27.46
N THR A 584 -16.21 2.40 27.79
CA THR A 584 -14.98 1.64 28.09
C THR A 584 -14.76 0.53 27.07
N THR A 585 -13.51 0.19 26.78
CA THR A 585 -13.20 -0.87 25.78
C THR A 585 -13.86 -2.20 26.12
N SER A 586 -14.03 -2.53 27.40
CA SER A 586 -14.68 -3.78 27.84
C SER A 586 -16.15 -3.88 27.48
N ASP A 587 -16.82 -2.79 27.10
CA ASP A 587 -18.24 -2.80 26.69
C ASP A 587 -18.47 -3.66 25.44
N VAL A 588 -17.44 -3.81 24.60
CA VAL A 588 -17.45 -4.71 23.44
C VAL A 588 -17.84 -6.14 23.79
N ILE A 589 -17.56 -6.59 25.02
CA ILE A 589 -17.86 -7.96 25.46
C ILE A 589 -19.38 -8.18 25.46
N LYS A 590 -20.14 -7.35 26.17
CA LYS A 590 -21.59 -7.50 26.30
C LYS A 590 -22.34 -7.09 25.03
N LEU A 591 -21.85 -6.07 24.34
CA LEU A 591 -22.54 -5.46 23.20
C LEU A 591 -22.34 -6.22 21.91
N VAL A 592 -21.19 -6.89 21.77
CA VAL A 592 -20.81 -7.56 20.53
C VAL A 592 -20.45 -9.01 20.78
N ALA A 593 -19.44 -9.31 21.60
CA ALA A 593 -18.93 -10.67 21.72
C ALA A 593 -20.01 -11.65 22.22
N ASP A 594 -20.76 -11.30 23.26
CA ASP A 594 -21.88 -12.08 23.78
C ASP A 594 -23.03 -12.18 22.75
N LYS A 595 -23.26 -11.13 21.95
CA LYS A 595 -24.28 -11.13 20.90
C LYS A 595 -23.94 -12.05 19.72
N TYR A 596 -22.67 -12.20 19.34
CA TYR A 596 -22.26 -13.23 18.40
C TYR A 596 -22.61 -14.64 18.92
N ILE A 597 -22.41 -14.89 20.22
CA ILE A 597 -22.71 -16.20 20.85
C ILE A 597 -24.23 -16.44 20.92
N GLU A 598 -24.99 -15.47 21.43
CA GLU A 598 -26.46 -15.55 21.53
C GLU A 598 -27.09 -15.86 20.16
N ASN A 599 -26.54 -15.27 19.10
CA ASN A 599 -26.99 -15.47 17.73
C ASN A 599 -26.29 -16.63 17.01
N LYS A 600 -25.51 -17.47 17.69
CA LYS A 600 -24.81 -18.64 17.10
C LYS A 600 -24.05 -18.29 15.82
N MET A 601 -23.42 -17.12 15.83
CA MET A 601 -22.78 -16.53 14.68
C MET A 601 -21.30 -16.85 14.71
N PRO A 602 -20.73 -17.41 13.62
CA PRO A 602 -19.29 -17.65 13.57
C PRO A 602 -18.49 -16.36 13.67
N ARG A 603 -17.32 -16.45 14.30
CA ARG A 603 -16.54 -15.29 14.74
C ARG A 603 -15.05 -15.60 14.80
N GLY A 604 -14.22 -14.58 14.61
CA GLY A 604 -12.76 -14.72 14.57
C GLY A 604 -12.03 -13.70 15.42
N TRP A 605 -12.26 -12.42 15.17
CA TRP A 605 -11.47 -11.36 15.79
C TRP A 605 -12.20 -10.02 15.89
N ILE A 606 -11.77 -9.17 16.82
CA ILE A 606 -12.35 -7.84 17.06
C ILE A 606 -11.26 -6.76 17.15
N LEU A 607 -11.52 -5.60 16.54
CA LEU A 607 -10.83 -4.32 16.78
C LEU A 607 -11.74 -3.43 17.65
N PRO A 608 -11.50 -3.30 18.96
CA PRO A 608 -12.41 -2.57 19.85
C PRO A 608 -12.11 -1.06 19.95
N ASN A 609 -11.12 -0.57 19.20
CA ASN A 609 -10.62 0.81 19.26
C ASN A 609 -10.54 1.51 17.89
N ASP A 610 -11.32 1.08 16.90
CA ASP A 610 -11.22 1.63 15.54
C ASP A 610 -11.69 3.10 15.48
N GLY A 611 -10.79 4.01 15.09
CA GLY A 611 -11.06 5.42 14.84
C GLY A 611 -10.34 6.40 15.78
N TYR A 612 -10.03 7.58 15.23
CA TYR A 612 -9.31 8.70 15.86
C TYR A 612 -9.76 9.09 17.27
N GLY A 613 -8.86 8.97 18.24
CA GLY A 613 -9.17 9.33 19.62
C GLY A 613 -10.09 8.32 20.33
N CYS A 614 -10.29 7.11 19.77
CA CYS A 614 -10.95 6.04 20.52
C CYS A 614 -10.09 5.60 21.71
N GLY A 615 -8.80 5.31 21.46
CA GLY A 615 -7.91 4.73 22.46
C GLY A 615 -8.48 3.44 23.06
N TYR A 616 -7.98 3.05 24.23
CA TYR A 616 -8.52 1.91 24.95
C TYR A 616 -8.34 2.05 26.47
N THR A 617 -9.19 1.37 27.23
CA THR A 617 -9.13 1.21 28.69
C THR A 617 -9.24 -0.27 29.04
N LYS A 618 -8.51 -0.74 30.08
CA LYS A 618 -8.56 -2.13 30.55
C LYS A 618 -8.36 -3.18 29.44
N LEU A 619 -7.45 -2.90 28.51
CA LEU A 619 -7.25 -3.68 27.30
C LEU A 619 -6.84 -5.13 27.60
N ASP A 620 -5.94 -5.34 28.56
CA ASP A 620 -5.51 -6.65 29.07
C ASP A 620 -6.68 -7.58 29.45
N SER A 621 -7.57 -7.10 30.33
CA SER A 621 -8.73 -7.86 30.79
C SER A 621 -9.76 -8.05 29.68
N THR A 622 -9.89 -7.06 28.79
CA THR A 622 -10.78 -7.14 27.63
C THR A 622 -10.31 -8.21 26.65
N ILE A 623 -9.02 -8.26 26.31
CA ILE A 623 -8.45 -9.29 25.45
C ILE A 623 -8.65 -10.68 26.05
N THR A 624 -8.41 -10.82 27.35
CA THR A 624 -8.60 -12.09 28.08
C THR A 624 -10.05 -12.57 27.98
N GLU A 625 -11.03 -11.69 28.20
CA GLU A 625 -12.45 -12.05 28.13
C GLU A 625 -12.95 -12.31 26.70
N LEU A 626 -12.42 -11.60 25.71
CA LEU A 626 -12.68 -11.87 24.30
C LEU A 626 -12.12 -13.23 23.89
N LYS A 627 -10.93 -13.60 24.36
CA LYS A 627 -10.31 -14.89 24.06
C LYS A 627 -11.12 -16.07 24.60
N LYS A 628 -11.68 -15.97 25.82
CA LYS A 628 -12.60 -16.98 26.39
C LYS A 628 -13.84 -17.22 25.53
N ARG A 629 -14.20 -16.24 24.70
CA ARG A 629 -15.36 -16.27 23.79
C ARG A 629 -14.98 -16.68 22.37
N GLY A 630 -13.72 -17.04 22.10
CA GLY A 630 -13.27 -17.45 20.77
C GLY A 630 -12.85 -16.31 19.86
N PHE A 631 -12.61 -15.12 20.39
CA PHE A 631 -12.09 -13.99 19.62
C PHE A 631 -10.58 -13.80 19.83
N TYR A 632 -9.87 -13.47 18.75
CA TYR A 632 -8.61 -12.75 18.83
C TYR A 632 -8.86 -11.24 18.85
N THR A 633 -7.95 -10.47 19.42
CA THR A 633 -8.08 -9.01 19.47
C THR A 633 -6.98 -8.36 18.66
N GLY A 634 -7.35 -7.43 17.81
CA GLY A 634 -6.41 -6.50 17.19
C GLY A 634 -6.64 -5.08 17.67
N LEU A 635 -5.80 -4.16 17.20
CA LEU A 635 -5.93 -2.73 17.46
C LEU A 635 -5.86 -1.93 16.18
N TRP A 636 -6.63 -0.86 16.10
CA TRP A 636 -6.38 0.23 15.17
C TRP A 636 -5.19 1.06 15.67
N THR A 637 -4.27 1.38 14.77
CA THR A 637 -2.94 1.93 15.07
C THR A 637 -2.72 3.23 14.29
N GLU A 638 -2.74 4.35 15.00
CA GLU A 638 -2.87 5.70 14.42
C GLU A 638 -1.56 6.32 13.91
N ASN A 639 -0.44 6.14 14.62
CA ASN A 639 0.73 6.98 14.41
C ASN A 639 2.09 6.33 14.74
N GLY A 640 2.16 5.00 14.73
CA GLY A 640 3.39 4.28 15.01
C GLY A 640 3.18 3.02 15.84
N VAL A 641 4.28 2.39 16.23
CA VAL A 641 4.30 1.09 16.92
C VAL A 641 4.94 1.16 18.30
N GLU A 642 5.02 2.36 18.90
CA GLU A 642 5.71 2.58 20.18
C GLU A 642 5.10 1.75 21.32
N LYS A 643 3.81 1.44 21.23
CA LYS A 643 3.07 0.66 22.23
C LYS A 643 3.02 -0.84 21.91
N ILE A 644 3.45 -1.26 20.71
CA ILE A 644 3.19 -2.61 20.20
C ILE A 644 3.81 -3.70 21.06
N ALA A 645 4.97 -3.43 21.66
CA ALA A 645 5.64 -4.39 22.55
C ALA A 645 4.78 -4.75 23.75
N LYS A 646 4.15 -3.75 24.37
CA LYS A 646 3.22 -3.95 25.49
C LYS A 646 1.90 -4.54 25.02
N GLU A 647 1.32 -3.98 23.96
CA GLU A 647 0.03 -4.40 23.41
C GLU A 647 0.05 -5.87 22.96
N VAL A 648 1.16 -6.35 22.40
CA VAL A 648 1.32 -7.72 21.92
C VAL A 648 1.88 -8.64 23.00
N GLY A 649 2.99 -8.24 23.63
CA GLY A 649 3.76 -9.09 24.55
C GLY A 649 3.13 -9.23 25.93
N GLU A 650 2.53 -8.16 26.47
CA GLU A 650 1.88 -8.19 27.79
C GLU A 650 0.38 -8.42 27.67
N TYR A 651 -0.31 -7.69 26.79
CA TYR A 651 -1.78 -7.73 26.74
C TYR A 651 -2.34 -8.80 25.80
N GLY A 652 -1.58 -9.23 24.80
CA GLY A 652 -1.96 -10.34 23.93
C GLY A 652 -2.68 -9.98 22.62
N SER A 653 -2.61 -8.73 22.14
CA SER A 653 -3.15 -8.36 20.82
C SER A 653 -2.39 -9.07 19.69
N ARG A 654 -3.07 -9.37 18.57
CA ARG A 654 -2.54 -10.20 17.47
C ARG A 654 -2.82 -9.66 16.07
N LEU A 655 -3.28 -8.41 15.96
CA LEU A 655 -3.56 -7.73 14.70
C LEU A 655 -3.36 -6.22 14.87
N ALA A 656 -2.84 -5.56 13.84
CA ALA A 656 -2.85 -4.11 13.72
C ALA A 656 -3.56 -3.66 12.43
N LYS A 657 -4.56 -2.80 12.55
CA LYS A 657 -5.17 -2.08 11.42
C LYS A 657 -4.56 -0.69 11.35
N LEU A 658 -3.83 -0.41 10.27
CA LEU A 658 -3.05 0.81 10.12
C LEU A 658 -3.94 1.93 9.61
N ASP A 659 -3.85 3.06 10.30
CA ASP A 659 -4.65 4.22 9.95
C ASP A 659 -4.16 4.96 8.70
N VAL A 660 -5.09 5.59 7.99
CA VAL A 660 -4.81 6.48 6.85
C VAL A 660 -3.99 7.70 7.28
N ALA A 661 -4.11 8.23 8.50
CA ALA A 661 -3.21 9.31 8.92
C ALA A 661 -1.76 8.84 9.01
N TRP A 662 -1.54 7.59 9.42
CA TRP A 662 -0.22 7.00 9.38
C TRP A 662 0.20 6.71 7.95
N VAL A 663 -0.44 5.76 7.26
CA VAL A 663 0.07 5.22 5.99
C VAL A 663 -0.37 6.00 4.75
N GLY A 664 -1.19 7.03 4.90
CA GLY A 664 -1.74 7.88 3.83
C GLY A 664 -0.74 8.56 2.88
N PRO A 665 0.51 8.88 3.29
CA PRO A 665 1.55 9.29 2.35
C PRO A 665 1.86 8.22 1.29
N GLY A 666 1.54 6.95 1.56
CA GLY A 666 1.62 5.83 0.62
C GLY A 666 3.04 5.42 0.23
N TYR A 667 3.15 4.63 -0.84
CA TYR A 667 4.43 4.20 -1.41
C TYR A 667 5.34 3.53 -0.36
N LYS A 668 6.58 4.01 -0.22
CA LYS A 668 7.53 3.53 0.79
C LYS A 668 6.99 3.72 2.21
N TYR A 669 6.30 4.83 2.49
CA TYR A 669 5.85 5.15 3.83
C TYR A 669 4.84 4.13 4.36
N ALA A 670 3.87 3.75 3.52
CA ALA A 670 2.92 2.69 3.85
C ALA A 670 3.58 1.32 3.99
N LEU A 671 4.55 1.01 3.12
CA LEU A 671 5.30 -0.25 3.19
C LEU A 671 6.12 -0.36 4.48
N ASP A 672 6.80 0.72 4.87
CA ASP A 672 7.56 0.79 6.12
C ASP A 672 6.63 0.65 7.34
N GLY A 673 5.45 1.26 7.31
CA GLY A 673 4.43 1.11 8.37
C GLY A 673 3.91 -0.32 8.49
N CYS A 674 3.58 -0.95 7.35
CA CYS A 674 3.20 -2.36 7.30
C CYS A 674 4.29 -3.26 7.90
N LYS A 675 5.55 -3.06 7.48
CA LYS A 675 6.70 -3.80 7.97
C LYS A 675 6.87 -3.62 9.48
N ALA A 676 6.87 -2.39 9.97
CA ALA A 676 7.07 -2.08 11.38
C ALA A 676 6.01 -2.73 12.29
N ALA A 677 4.74 -2.68 11.90
CA ALA A 677 3.67 -3.31 12.66
C ALA A 677 3.71 -4.85 12.56
N TYR A 678 4.00 -5.39 11.36
CA TYR A 678 4.16 -6.82 11.14
C TYR A 678 5.27 -7.41 12.01
N GLU A 679 6.47 -6.84 11.91
CA GLU A 679 7.63 -7.22 12.72
C GLU A 679 7.40 -6.93 14.20
N GLY A 680 6.64 -5.89 14.55
CA GLY A 680 6.27 -5.58 15.93
C GLY A 680 5.43 -6.69 16.59
N ILE A 681 4.48 -7.30 15.86
CA ILE A 681 3.73 -8.48 16.35
C ILE A 681 4.66 -9.69 16.49
N GLU A 682 5.50 -9.91 15.48
CA GLU A 682 6.39 -11.08 15.38
C GLU A 682 7.58 -11.04 16.36
N ASN A 683 8.05 -9.86 16.76
CA ASN A 683 9.15 -9.71 17.71
C ASN A 683 8.68 -9.82 19.16
N ASN A 684 7.39 -9.62 19.42
CA ASN A 684 6.80 -9.63 20.77
C ASN A 684 5.85 -10.83 21.01
N SER A 685 5.75 -11.75 20.05
CA SER A 685 5.02 -13.02 20.19
C SER A 685 5.55 -14.07 19.21
N ASN A 686 5.23 -15.36 19.40
CA ASN A 686 5.48 -16.37 18.37
C ASN A 686 4.36 -16.45 17.30
N ALA A 687 3.33 -15.60 17.39
CA ALA A 687 2.25 -15.59 16.42
C ALA A 687 2.73 -15.03 15.07
N ARG A 688 2.01 -15.38 14.00
CA ARG A 688 2.21 -14.76 12.69
C ARG A 688 1.77 -13.29 12.74
N GLY A 689 2.52 -12.42 12.07
CA GLY A 689 2.06 -11.05 11.86
C GLY A 689 0.76 -11.04 11.05
N PHE A 690 -0.20 -10.21 11.48
CA PHE A 690 -1.43 -10.00 10.73
C PHE A 690 -1.75 -8.51 10.74
N ILE A 691 -1.67 -7.88 9.58
CA ILE A 691 -1.81 -6.43 9.41
C ILE A 691 -2.92 -6.15 8.40
N TRP A 692 -3.64 -5.06 8.62
CA TRP A 692 -4.65 -4.53 7.71
C TRP A 692 -4.26 -3.11 7.32
N SER A 693 -4.14 -2.84 6.02
CA SER A 693 -3.60 -1.55 5.56
C SER A 693 -4.16 -1.11 4.21
N VAL A 694 -3.82 0.12 3.83
CA VAL A 694 -4.12 0.80 2.57
C VAL A 694 -2.88 1.54 2.10
N MET A 695 -2.95 2.11 0.89
CA MET A 695 -1.91 2.94 0.29
C MET A 695 -0.59 2.18 0.08
N GLY A 696 -0.69 0.85 -0.01
CA GLY A 696 0.44 -0.03 -0.22
C GLY A 696 1.14 0.18 -1.56
N TRP A 697 2.19 -0.60 -1.77
CA TRP A 697 2.99 -0.61 -2.99
C TRP A 697 3.40 -2.05 -3.35
N ALA A 698 4.26 -2.23 -4.35
CA ALA A 698 4.91 -3.52 -4.56
C ALA A 698 5.65 -3.95 -3.27
N GLY A 699 5.43 -5.18 -2.83
CA GLY A 699 5.98 -5.71 -1.59
C GLY A 699 5.05 -5.61 -0.38
N THR A 700 3.89 -4.96 -0.45
CA THR A 700 2.94 -4.95 0.68
C THR A 700 2.38 -6.36 0.98
N GLN A 701 2.29 -7.23 -0.02
CA GLN A 701 1.69 -8.56 0.11
C GLN A 701 2.39 -9.47 1.13
N ARG A 702 3.68 -9.22 1.45
CA ARG A 702 4.46 -9.98 2.42
C ARG A 702 4.21 -9.55 3.88
N TYR A 703 3.43 -8.49 4.10
CA TYR A 703 3.14 -7.96 5.44
C TYR A 703 1.65 -7.79 5.73
N SER A 704 0.81 -7.44 4.75
CA SER A 704 -0.52 -6.92 5.05
C SER A 704 -1.60 -7.47 4.14
N THR A 705 -2.78 -7.68 4.73
CA THR A 705 -4.06 -7.60 4.03
C THR A 705 -4.19 -6.19 3.43
N VAL A 706 -4.64 -6.09 2.18
CA VAL A 706 -4.91 -4.80 1.55
C VAL A 706 -6.39 -4.55 1.46
N TRP A 707 -6.81 -3.37 1.90
CA TRP A 707 -8.20 -2.96 2.00
C TRP A 707 -8.55 -1.89 0.99
N SER A 708 -9.80 -1.88 0.51
CA SER A 708 -10.21 -1.02 -0.61
C SER A 708 -10.47 0.44 -0.26
N GLY A 709 -10.49 0.81 1.03
CA GLY A 709 -10.85 2.16 1.46
C GLY A 709 -12.26 2.27 2.04
N ASP A 710 -12.67 3.48 2.40
CA ASP A 710 -13.99 3.75 2.98
C ASP A 710 -15.04 3.95 1.88
N GLN A 711 -16.04 3.06 1.77
CA GLN A 711 -17.14 3.19 0.80
C GLN A 711 -18.53 3.05 1.43
N SER A 712 -19.55 3.47 0.68
CA SER A 712 -20.95 3.27 1.04
C SER A 712 -21.52 1.98 0.47
N GLY A 713 -22.11 1.15 1.33
CA GLY A 713 -22.85 -0.05 0.93
C GLY A 713 -24.04 0.27 0.03
N ASN A 714 -24.06 -0.34 -1.15
CA ASN A 714 -25.16 -0.36 -2.11
C ASN A 714 -24.87 -1.45 -3.17
N TRP A 715 -25.71 -1.59 -4.19
CA TRP A 715 -25.50 -2.57 -5.26
C TRP A 715 -24.27 -2.27 -6.12
N GLU A 716 -23.95 -0.99 -6.30
CA GLU A 716 -22.77 -0.54 -7.03
C GLU A 716 -21.48 -0.95 -6.29
N TYR A 717 -21.48 -0.84 -4.95
CA TYR A 717 -20.40 -1.34 -4.09
C TYR A 717 -20.09 -2.80 -4.39
N ILE A 718 -21.09 -3.68 -4.39
CA ILE A 718 -20.88 -5.10 -4.74
C ILE A 718 -20.35 -5.22 -6.17
N ARG A 719 -20.95 -4.50 -7.14
CA ARG A 719 -20.57 -4.60 -8.56
C ARG A 719 -19.11 -4.28 -8.81
N PHE A 720 -18.61 -3.15 -8.31
CA PHE A 720 -17.23 -2.73 -8.61
C PHE A 720 -16.21 -3.47 -7.72
N HIS A 721 -16.59 -3.96 -6.53
CA HIS A 721 -15.67 -4.65 -5.62
C HIS A 721 -15.20 -6.01 -6.14
N ILE A 722 -16.06 -6.72 -6.89
CA ILE A 722 -15.72 -8.03 -7.48
C ILE A 722 -14.46 -7.93 -8.37
N PRO A 723 -14.43 -7.09 -9.44
CA PRO A 723 -13.22 -6.93 -10.24
C PRO A 723 -12.07 -6.26 -9.49
N THR A 724 -12.30 -5.47 -8.44
CA THR A 724 -11.25 -4.94 -7.55
C THR A 724 -10.45 -6.09 -6.91
N ILE A 725 -11.11 -7.04 -6.25
CA ILE A 725 -10.44 -8.18 -5.61
C ILE A 725 -9.76 -9.08 -6.66
N ILE A 726 -10.39 -9.29 -7.82
CA ILE A 726 -9.80 -10.06 -8.92
C ILE A 726 -8.49 -9.40 -9.40
N GLY A 727 -8.49 -8.07 -9.60
CA GLY A 727 -7.31 -7.31 -10.04
C GLY A 727 -6.18 -7.29 -9.00
N SER A 728 -6.52 -7.20 -7.72
CA SER A 728 -5.57 -7.35 -6.62
C SER A 728 -4.91 -8.72 -6.60
N GLY A 729 -5.66 -9.81 -6.79
CA GLY A 729 -5.10 -11.16 -6.90
C GLY A 729 -4.12 -11.29 -8.07
N LEU A 730 -4.41 -10.66 -9.21
CA LEU A 730 -3.50 -10.56 -10.36
C LEU A 730 -2.27 -9.66 -10.12
N SER A 731 -2.18 -9.04 -8.93
CA SER A 731 -1.04 -8.24 -8.47
C SER A 731 -0.36 -8.87 -7.23
N ALA A 732 -0.62 -10.15 -6.96
CA ALA A 732 -0.17 -10.90 -5.78
C ALA A 732 -0.64 -10.35 -4.43
N GLN A 733 -1.61 -9.44 -4.41
CA GLN A 733 -2.26 -8.96 -3.20
C GLN A 733 -3.31 -9.98 -2.75
N ASN A 734 -2.84 -11.13 -2.27
CA ASN A 734 -3.65 -12.34 -2.14
C ASN A 734 -4.66 -12.28 -0.98
N ALA A 735 -4.43 -11.41 0.00
CA ALA A 735 -5.37 -11.07 1.07
C ALA A 735 -6.02 -9.70 0.80
N ALA A 736 -6.58 -9.50 -0.39
CA ALA A 736 -7.33 -8.29 -0.73
C ALA A 736 -8.79 -8.39 -0.33
N THR A 737 -9.35 -7.31 0.22
CA THR A 737 -10.75 -7.29 0.69
C THR A 737 -11.29 -5.85 0.83
N GLY A 738 -12.52 -5.72 1.30
CA GLY A 738 -13.17 -4.48 1.71
C GLY A 738 -14.26 -4.76 2.73
N ASP A 739 -14.83 -3.72 3.33
CA ASP A 739 -15.79 -3.89 4.43
C ASP A 739 -17.06 -4.60 3.96
N VAL A 740 -17.57 -5.55 4.73
CA VAL A 740 -18.87 -6.17 4.41
C VAL A 740 -19.96 -5.08 4.43
N ASP A 741 -20.62 -4.88 3.29
CA ASP A 741 -21.64 -3.85 3.05
C ASP A 741 -21.14 -2.41 3.20
N GLY A 742 -19.83 -2.18 3.08
CA GLY A 742 -19.22 -0.85 3.26
C GLY A 742 -19.30 -0.31 4.69
N ILE A 743 -18.38 0.59 5.03
CA ILE A 743 -18.36 1.32 6.30
C ILE A 743 -19.58 2.26 6.44
N PHE A 744 -20.00 2.88 5.34
CA PHE A 744 -21.18 3.76 5.29
C PHE A 744 -22.35 3.08 4.58
N GLY A 745 -23.53 3.72 4.58
CA GLY A 745 -24.70 3.27 3.80
C GLY A 745 -25.17 1.84 4.14
N GLY A 746 -25.67 1.12 3.13
CA GLY A 746 -26.08 -0.28 3.24
C GLY A 746 -27.58 -0.54 3.39
N SER A 747 -27.94 -1.81 3.21
CA SER A 747 -29.30 -2.34 3.36
C SER A 747 -29.21 -3.80 3.80
N ASP A 748 -30.28 -4.36 4.36
CA ASP A 748 -30.27 -5.78 4.75
C ASP A 748 -30.00 -6.71 3.54
N SER A 749 -30.51 -6.37 2.36
CA SER A 749 -30.27 -7.10 1.12
C SER A 749 -28.84 -7.01 0.62
N THR A 750 -28.24 -5.81 0.57
CA THR A 750 -26.85 -5.64 0.12
C THR A 750 -25.88 -6.26 1.10
N TYR A 751 -26.19 -6.21 2.40
CA TYR A 751 -25.41 -6.87 3.44
C TYR A 751 -25.34 -8.38 3.23
N VAL A 752 -26.49 -9.03 3.09
CA VAL A 752 -26.55 -10.48 2.84
C VAL A 752 -25.79 -10.83 1.57
N ARG A 753 -26.00 -10.08 0.47
CA ARG A 753 -25.33 -10.35 -0.80
C ARG A 753 -23.83 -10.17 -0.74
N ASP A 754 -23.34 -9.12 -0.09
CA ASP A 754 -21.92 -8.85 0.00
C ASP A 754 -21.20 -9.88 0.88
N LEU A 755 -21.80 -10.24 2.03
CA LEU A 755 -21.26 -11.27 2.91
C LEU A 755 -21.20 -12.63 2.20
N GLN A 756 -22.23 -13.01 1.45
CA GLN A 756 -22.32 -14.30 0.75
C GLN A 756 -21.07 -14.60 -0.10
N TRP A 757 -20.67 -13.68 -0.97
CA TRP A 757 -19.54 -13.92 -1.85
C TRP A 757 -18.20 -13.70 -1.17
N LYS A 758 -18.11 -12.75 -0.22
CA LYS A 758 -16.89 -12.52 0.57
C LYS A 758 -16.54 -13.71 1.46
N CYS A 759 -17.50 -14.58 1.79
CA CYS A 759 -17.20 -15.86 2.44
C CYS A 759 -16.23 -16.74 1.62
N PHE A 760 -16.16 -16.56 0.30
CA PHE A 760 -15.25 -17.27 -0.61
C PHE A 760 -14.00 -16.46 -0.98
N THR A 761 -13.70 -15.40 -0.23
CA THR A 761 -12.40 -14.70 -0.22
C THR A 761 -11.63 -15.07 1.06
N PRO A 762 -10.30 -14.90 1.14
CA PRO A 762 -9.54 -15.30 2.34
C PRO A 762 -10.06 -14.65 3.62
N VAL A 763 -10.25 -13.33 3.60
CA VAL A 763 -10.50 -12.53 4.81
C VAL A 763 -11.62 -11.52 4.60
N LEU A 764 -12.42 -11.30 5.63
CA LEU A 764 -13.54 -10.36 5.64
C LEU A 764 -13.75 -9.77 7.03
N MET A 765 -14.23 -8.53 7.08
CA MET A 765 -14.51 -7.79 8.31
C MET A 765 -15.72 -6.89 8.13
N VAL A 766 -16.48 -6.66 9.20
CA VAL A 766 -17.46 -5.56 9.28
C VAL A 766 -16.87 -4.35 9.96
N MET A 767 -17.22 -3.16 9.45
CA MET A 767 -16.86 -1.88 10.06
C MET A 767 -18.11 -1.19 10.58
N SER A 768 -18.26 -1.08 11.89
CA SER A 768 -19.43 -0.48 12.55
C SER A 768 -19.11 0.92 13.11
N GLY A 769 -20.14 1.64 13.56
CA GLY A 769 -20.00 2.98 14.17
C GLY A 769 -20.17 4.16 13.22
N TRP A 770 -20.11 3.92 11.91
CA TRP A 770 -20.11 4.97 10.89
C TRP A 770 -21.39 5.04 10.05
N ALA A 771 -22.16 3.95 9.98
CA ALA A 771 -23.48 3.92 9.35
C ALA A 771 -24.61 4.16 10.37
N LYS A 772 -25.81 4.51 9.88
CA LYS A 772 -27.02 4.68 10.74
C LYS A 772 -27.36 3.42 11.53
N LYS A 773 -27.06 2.25 10.97
CA LYS A 773 -27.24 0.92 11.57
C LYS A 773 -25.87 0.27 11.65
N ASN A 774 -25.52 -0.28 12.82
CA ASN A 774 -24.28 -1.04 12.96
C ASN A 774 -24.27 -2.27 12.04
N LYS A 775 -23.07 -2.75 11.72
CA LYS A 775 -22.83 -3.68 10.62
C LYS A 775 -22.60 -5.12 11.07
N GLN A 776 -22.98 -5.49 12.29
CA GLN A 776 -22.88 -6.90 12.71
C GLN A 776 -23.85 -7.79 11.92
N PRO A 777 -23.45 -9.04 11.59
CA PRO A 777 -24.18 -9.94 10.69
C PRO A 777 -25.47 -10.53 11.28
N TYR A 778 -25.74 -10.27 12.56
CA TYR A 778 -26.96 -10.66 13.24
C TYR A 778 -28.01 -9.55 13.30
N LEU A 779 -27.71 -8.34 12.80
CA LEU A 779 -28.61 -7.19 12.90
C LEU A 779 -29.60 -7.05 11.72
N GLN A 780 -29.55 -7.93 10.71
CA GLN A 780 -30.33 -7.81 9.47
C GLN A 780 -31.77 -8.39 9.56
N GLY A 781 -32.22 -8.75 10.77
CA GLY A 781 -33.48 -9.48 11.00
C GLY A 781 -33.32 -10.98 10.77
N GLU A 782 -34.08 -11.83 11.50
CA GLU A 782 -33.76 -13.26 11.64
C GLU A 782 -33.63 -14.03 10.32
N VAL A 783 -34.47 -13.76 9.32
CA VAL A 783 -34.39 -14.43 8.00
C VAL A 783 -33.04 -14.15 7.32
N ASN A 784 -32.59 -12.90 7.36
CA ASN A 784 -31.32 -12.48 6.76
C ASN A 784 -30.13 -12.91 7.62
N SER A 785 -30.24 -12.78 8.95
CA SER A 785 -29.22 -13.23 9.90
C SER A 785 -29.00 -14.75 9.82
N ALA A 786 -30.05 -15.54 9.62
CA ALA A 786 -29.93 -16.99 9.40
C ALA A 786 -29.19 -17.31 8.09
N THR A 787 -29.42 -16.52 7.04
CA THR A 787 -28.64 -16.61 5.81
C THR A 787 -27.18 -16.27 6.06
N ASN A 788 -26.87 -15.14 6.71
CA ASN A 788 -25.49 -14.75 7.03
C ASN A 788 -24.77 -15.85 7.82
N ARG A 789 -25.44 -16.39 8.84
CA ARG A 789 -24.97 -17.51 9.66
C ARG A 789 -24.68 -18.73 8.81
N LYS A 790 -25.56 -19.13 7.89
CA LYS A 790 -25.33 -20.27 6.97
C LYS A 790 -24.04 -20.11 6.16
N TYR A 791 -23.77 -18.94 5.59
CA TYR A 791 -22.56 -18.72 4.78
C TYR A 791 -21.29 -18.63 5.62
N LEU A 792 -21.35 -17.99 6.79
CA LEU A 792 -20.23 -17.99 7.74
C LEU A 792 -19.93 -19.40 8.25
N GLN A 793 -20.95 -20.22 8.51
CA GLN A 793 -20.78 -21.62 8.92
C GLN A 793 -20.14 -22.45 7.79
N LEU A 794 -20.59 -22.26 6.55
CA LEU A 794 -19.96 -22.89 5.39
C LEU A 794 -18.49 -22.47 5.25
N LYS A 795 -18.17 -21.19 5.42
CA LYS A 795 -16.79 -20.69 5.44
C LYS A 795 -15.95 -21.37 6.52
N MET A 796 -16.47 -21.49 7.75
CA MET A 796 -15.79 -22.19 8.84
C MET A 796 -15.53 -23.66 8.50
N ARG A 797 -16.51 -24.36 7.93
CA ARG A 797 -16.32 -25.75 7.47
C ARG A 797 -15.24 -25.84 6.41
N MET A 798 -15.23 -24.94 5.43
CA MET A 798 -14.27 -24.92 4.32
C MET A 798 -12.89 -24.36 4.69
N THR A 799 -12.60 -24.14 5.97
CA THR A 799 -11.27 -23.70 6.44
C THR A 799 -10.11 -24.51 5.86
N PRO A 800 -10.07 -25.86 5.85
CA PRO A 800 -8.91 -26.57 5.30
C PRO A 800 -8.76 -26.39 3.79
N TYR A 801 -9.86 -26.22 3.04
CA TYR A 801 -9.81 -25.87 1.62
C TYR A 801 -9.20 -24.47 1.41
N MET A 802 -9.78 -23.44 2.04
CA MET A 802 -9.30 -22.07 1.89
C MET A 802 -7.88 -21.89 2.42
N TYR A 803 -7.53 -22.54 3.52
CA TYR A 803 -6.21 -22.45 4.13
C TYR A 803 -5.12 -23.09 3.26
N THR A 804 -5.45 -24.18 2.57
CA THR A 804 -4.57 -24.75 1.53
C THR A 804 -4.35 -23.76 0.38
N LEU A 805 -5.39 -23.03 -0.05
CA LEU A 805 -5.22 -21.99 -1.07
C LEU A 805 -4.40 -20.79 -0.58
N CYS A 806 -4.49 -20.43 0.71
CA CYS A 806 -3.64 -19.42 1.31
C CYS A 806 -2.17 -19.88 1.41
N GLU A 807 -1.92 -21.18 1.62
CA GLU A 807 -0.57 -21.74 1.55
C GLU A 807 -0.04 -21.76 0.12
N GLU A 808 -0.85 -22.11 -0.88
CA GLU A 808 -0.45 -21.99 -2.28
C GLU A 808 -0.07 -20.53 -2.62
N ALA A 809 -0.84 -19.56 -2.12
CA ALA A 809 -0.53 -18.15 -2.23
C ALA A 809 0.80 -17.77 -1.56
N TYR A 810 1.09 -18.32 -0.38
CA TYR A 810 2.36 -18.14 0.34
C TYR A 810 3.54 -18.73 -0.46
N GLU A 811 3.39 -19.91 -1.04
CA GLU A 811 4.47 -20.59 -1.77
C GLU A 811 4.71 -20.04 -3.18
N THR A 812 3.65 -19.58 -3.86
CA THR A 812 3.68 -19.33 -5.31
C THR A 812 3.17 -17.97 -5.74
N GLY A 813 2.56 -17.19 -4.84
CA GLY A 813 1.92 -15.93 -5.20
C GLY A 813 0.56 -16.08 -5.89
N ILE A 814 0.08 -17.29 -6.18
CA ILE A 814 -1.22 -17.52 -6.82
C ILE A 814 -2.35 -17.26 -5.81
N PRO A 815 -3.32 -16.36 -6.07
CA PRO A 815 -4.36 -16.02 -5.10
C PRO A 815 -5.37 -17.15 -4.89
N ALA A 816 -6.06 -17.13 -3.75
CA ALA A 816 -7.22 -17.98 -3.53
C ALA A 816 -8.44 -17.54 -4.35
N SER A 817 -8.62 -16.23 -4.57
CA SER A 817 -9.64 -15.66 -5.46
C SER A 817 -9.02 -15.33 -6.82
N ARG A 818 -9.34 -16.12 -7.83
CA ARG A 818 -8.63 -16.16 -9.11
C ARG A 818 -9.50 -15.62 -10.24
N ALA A 819 -8.92 -14.71 -11.02
CA ALA A 819 -9.50 -14.33 -12.31
C ALA A 819 -9.71 -15.58 -13.16
N MET A 820 -10.80 -15.63 -13.95
CA MET A 820 -11.09 -16.78 -14.79
C MET A 820 -9.91 -17.14 -15.72
N VAL A 821 -9.20 -16.13 -16.24
CA VAL A 821 -8.02 -16.29 -17.11
C VAL A 821 -6.85 -17.02 -16.43
N LEU A 822 -6.73 -17.02 -15.10
CA LEU A 822 -5.68 -17.77 -14.40
C LEU A 822 -5.88 -19.29 -14.52
N GLU A 823 -7.13 -19.73 -14.59
CA GLU A 823 -7.49 -21.16 -14.68
C GLU A 823 -7.79 -21.60 -16.12
N PHE A 824 -8.23 -20.67 -16.96
CA PHE A 824 -8.65 -20.94 -18.34
C PHE A 824 -7.99 -19.98 -19.35
N PRO A 825 -6.64 -19.87 -19.37
CA PRO A 825 -5.94 -18.84 -20.17
C PRO A 825 -6.13 -18.95 -21.69
N GLN A 826 -6.53 -20.13 -22.17
CA GLN A 826 -6.80 -20.40 -23.59
C GLN A 826 -8.23 -20.05 -24.01
N ASP A 827 -9.10 -19.72 -23.05
CA ASP A 827 -10.49 -19.36 -23.30
C ASP A 827 -10.61 -17.83 -23.45
N GLU A 828 -10.85 -17.36 -24.68
CA GLU A 828 -10.94 -15.94 -25.02
C GLU A 828 -11.96 -15.17 -24.15
N VAL A 829 -13.05 -15.81 -23.74
CA VAL A 829 -14.10 -15.17 -22.92
C VAL A 829 -13.55 -14.72 -21.57
N THR A 830 -12.54 -15.42 -21.06
CA THR A 830 -12.00 -15.21 -19.70
C THR A 830 -10.98 -14.09 -19.63
N LYS A 831 -10.43 -13.65 -20.77
CA LYS A 831 -9.33 -12.67 -20.83
C LYS A 831 -9.78 -11.24 -20.53
N GLY A 832 -11.03 -10.91 -20.87
CA GLY A 832 -11.56 -9.55 -20.84
C GLY A 832 -12.65 -9.32 -19.77
N LYS A 833 -13.41 -8.24 -19.97
CA LYS A 833 -14.49 -7.83 -19.05
C LYS A 833 -15.69 -8.77 -19.02
N GLN A 834 -15.79 -9.72 -19.95
CA GLN A 834 -16.95 -10.62 -20.03
C GLN A 834 -17.13 -11.46 -18.76
N THR A 835 -16.05 -11.77 -18.04
CA THR A 835 -16.08 -12.50 -16.77
C THR A 835 -15.76 -11.64 -15.55
N GLN A 836 -15.92 -10.31 -15.62
CA GLN A 836 -15.50 -9.41 -14.53
C GLN A 836 -16.31 -9.52 -13.22
N TYR A 837 -17.48 -10.18 -13.26
CA TYR A 837 -18.38 -10.33 -12.11
C TYR A 837 -18.48 -11.79 -11.63
N GLN A 838 -17.43 -12.58 -11.86
CA GLN A 838 -17.27 -13.94 -11.35
C GLN A 838 -15.78 -14.26 -11.19
N PHE A 839 -15.47 -15.21 -10.33
CA PHE A 839 -14.09 -15.66 -10.12
C PHE A 839 -14.06 -17.13 -9.73
N MET A 840 -12.89 -17.73 -9.86
CA MET A 840 -12.61 -19.06 -9.33
C MET A 840 -12.07 -18.94 -7.91
N ASN A 841 -12.63 -19.68 -6.95
CA ASN A 841 -11.99 -19.89 -5.65
C ASN A 841 -11.21 -21.20 -5.69
N GLY A 842 -9.88 -21.11 -5.78
CA GLY A 842 -9.04 -22.25 -6.16
C GLY A 842 -9.35 -22.74 -7.57
N GLU A 843 -9.17 -24.03 -7.83
CA GLU A 843 -9.50 -24.65 -9.13
C GLU A 843 -10.92 -25.26 -9.17
N SER A 844 -11.55 -25.39 -8.00
CA SER A 844 -12.75 -26.21 -7.83
C SER A 844 -14.07 -25.45 -7.84
N LEU A 845 -14.08 -24.17 -7.43
CA LEU A 845 -15.31 -23.42 -7.18
C LEU A 845 -15.40 -22.18 -8.05
N LEU A 846 -16.52 -21.97 -8.73
CA LEU A 846 -16.85 -20.73 -9.44
C LEU A 846 -17.88 -19.96 -8.63
N VAL A 847 -17.50 -18.76 -8.22
CA VAL A 847 -18.33 -17.83 -7.43
C VAL A 847 -18.83 -16.74 -8.37
N ALA A 848 -20.15 -16.58 -8.50
CA ALA A 848 -20.77 -15.57 -9.35
C ALA A 848 -21.72 -14.67 -8.54
N PRO A 849 -21.18 -13.61 -7.91
CA PRO A 849 -21.96 -12.77 -6.99
C PRO A 849 -23.16 -12.11 -7.67
N VAL A 850 -24.21 -11.87 -6.87
CA VAL A 850 -25.37 -11.06 -7.28
C VAL A 850 -25.07 -9.61 -6.93
N TYR A 851 -24.93 -8.77 -7.94
CA TYR A 851 -24.52 -7.37 -7.82
C TYR A 851 -25.61 -6.37 -8.24
N LYS A 852 -26.86 -6.84 -8.37
CA LYS A 852 -28.04 -6.04 -8.69
C LYS A 852 -29.20 -6.44 -7.77
N SER A 853 -30.17 -5.54 -7.62
CA SER A 853 -31.38 -5.75 -6.83
C SER A 853 -32.38 -6.70 -7.50
N GLU A 854 -31.97 -7.94 -7.75
CA GLU A 854 -32.73 -8.94 -8.47
C GLU A 854 -32.63 -10.30 -7.78
N SER A 855 -33.68 -11.13 -7.90
CA SER A 855 -33.70 -12.52 -7.45
C SER A 855 -33.15 -13.50 -8.49
N LYS A 856 -32.44 -12.97 -9.49
CA LYS A 856 -31.92 -13.69 -10.63
C LYS A 856 -30.50 -13.22 -10.95
N ARG A 857 -29.74 -14.06 -11.64
CA ARG A 857 -28.41 -13.72 -12.15
C ARG A 857 -28.29 -14.16 -13.61
N ASP A 858 -28.04 -13.20 -14.48
CA ASP A 858 -27.76 -13.40 -15.90
C ASP A 858 -26.28 -13.31 -16.20
N SER A 859 -25.81 -13.87 -17.31
CA SER A 859 -24.42 -13.77 -17.77
C SER A 859 -23.42 -14.38 -16.79
N ILE A 860 -23.66 -15.62 -16.36
CA ILE A 860 -22.64 -16.45 -15.69
C ILE A 860 -22.00 -17.32 -16.77
N TYR A 861 -20.71 -17.15 -16.99
CA TYR A 861 -19.97 -17.98 -17.93
C TYR A 861 -19.41 -19.22 -17.22
N LEU A 862 -19.72 -20.40 -17.73
CA LEU A 862 -19.12 -21.65 -17.26
C LEU A 862 -18.10 -22.11 -18.30
N PRO A 863 -16.79 -22.11 -18.01
CA PRO A 863 -15.75 -22.61 -18.91
C PRO A 863 -15.90 -24.11 -19.22
N ASN A 864 -15.13 -24.63 -20.18
CA ASN A 864 -15.19 -26.04 -20.58
C ASN A 864 -15.12 -27.04 -19.39
N GLY A 865 -15.92 -28.10 -19.46
CA GLY A 865 -16.08 -29.12 -18.41
C GLY A 865 -17.52 -29.22 -17.89
N THR A 866 -17.81 -30.16 -16.99
CA THR A 866 -19.10 -30.20 -16.28
C THR A 866 -19.01 -29.43 -14.97
N TRP A 867 -20.07 -28.67 -14.68
CA TRP A 867 -20.22 -27.87 -13.47
C TRP A 867 -21.50 -28.25 -12.75
N TYR A 868 -21.47 -28.26 -11.43
CA TYR A 868 -22.62 -28.61 -10.58
C TYR A 868 -23.02 -27.39 -9.76
N ASP A 869 -24.30 -27.03 -9.73
CA ASP A 869 -24.81 -26.08 -8.73
C ASP A 869 -24.56 -26.67 -7.34
N TYR A 870 -23.84 -25.94 -6.49
CA TYR A 870 -23.45 -26.43 -5.16
C TYR A 870 -24.64 -26.78 -4.27
N TRP A 871 -25.79 -26.15 -4.48
CA TRP A 871 -26.94 -26.25 -3.59
C TRP A 871 -27.87 -27.42 -3.91
N ASP A 872 -28.14 -27.64 -5.20
CA ASP A 872 -29.10 -28.67 -5.66
C ASP A 872 -28.46 -29.76 -6.55
N GLY A 873 -27.17 -29.64 -6.83
CA GLY A 873 -26.40 -30.61 -7.62
C GLY A 873 -26.76 -30.66 -9.09
N LYS A 874 -27.57 -29.72 -9.59
CA LYS A 874 -27.90 -29.66 -11.02
C LYS A 874 -26.62 -29.52 -11.84
N ALA A 875 -26.43 -30.44 -12.78
CA ALA A 875 -25.31 -30.42 -13.70
C ALA A 875 -25.54 -29.43 -14.86
N TYR A 876 -24.48 -28.75 -15.26
CA TYR A 876 -24.39 -27.83 -16.39
C TYR A 876 -23.20 -28.26 -17.26
N THR A 877 -23.42 -28.28 -18.57
CA THR A 877 -22.32 -28.43 -19.53
C THR A 877 -21.66 -27.07 -19.71
N GLY A 878 -20.35 -26.99 -19.56
CA GLY A 878 -19.54 -25.79 -19.71
C GLY A 878 -19.38 -25.34 -21.17
N ASN A 879 -18.51 -24.35 -21.37
CA ASN A 879 -18.45 -23.54 -22.58
C ASN A 879 -19.82 -22.90 -22.90
N THR A 880 -20.50 -22.39 -21.87
CA THR A 880 -21.86 -21.86 -21.98
C THR A 880 -22.10 -20.66 -21.09
N TRP A 881 -23.13 -19.89 -21.43
CA TRP A 881 -23.67 -18.80 -20.61
C TRP A 881 -24.94 -19.24 -19.92
N VAL A 882 -24.94 -19.23 -18.59
CA VAL A 882 -26.13 -19.43 -17.78
C VAL A 882 -26.80 -18.07 -17.56
N ASN A 883 -28.04 -17.97 -18.05
CA ASN A 883 -28.91 -16.82 -17.85
C ASN A 883 -30.13 -17.22 -17.02
N ASN A 884 -30.80 -16.24 -16.42
CA ASN A 884 -32.00 -16.38 -15.62
C ASN A 884 -31.82 -17.40 -14.46
N TYR A 885 -30.60 -17.50 -13.92
CA TYR A 885 -30.32 -18.36 -12.78
C TYR A 885 -31.12 -17.86 -11.58
N SER A 886 -31.90 -18.74 -10.96
CA SER A 886 -32.70 -18.40 -9.76
C SER A 886 -31.78 -18.18 -8.56
N ALA A 887 -31.61 -16.92 -8.17
CA ALA A 887 -30.82 -16.49 -7.02
C ALA A 887 -31.73 -15.71 -6.06
N PRO A 888 -32.65 -16.35 -5.32
CA PRO A 888 -33.30 -15.68 -4.19
C PRO A 888 -32.27 -15.19 -3.17
N LEU A 889 -32.67 -14.32 -2.23
CA LEU A 889 -31.72 -13.59 -1.37
C LEU A 889 -30.78 -14.53 -0.61
N GLU A 890 -31.25 -15.72 -0.22
CA GLU A 890 -30.53 -16.74 0.52
C GLU A 890 -29.60 -17.65 -0.33
N LYS A 891 -29.68 -17.57 -1.67
CA LYS A 891 -28.92 -18.41 -2.60
C LYS A 891 -27.95 -17.57 -3.45
N LEU A 892 -26.65 -17.80 -3.25
CA LEU A 892 -25.55 -17.32 -4.08
C LEU A 892 -25.37 -18.28 -5.27
N PRO A 893 -25.21 -17.81 -6.51
CA PRO A 893 -24.74 -18.65 -7.61
C PRO A 893 -23.32 -19.16 -7.33
N LEU A 894 -23.20 -20.46 -7.02
CA LEU A 894 -21.97 -21.14 -6.66
C LEU A 894 -21.93 -22.48 -7.40
N PHE A 895 -20.88 -22.69 -8.19
CA PHE A 895 -20.75 -23.89 -9.02
C PHE A 895 -19.48 -24.64 -8.67
N VAL A 896 -19.56 -25.96 -8.65
CA VAL A 896 -18.43 -26.85 -8.41
C VAL A 896 -18.02 -27.52 -9.70
N LYS A 897 -16.73 -27.47 -10.04
CA LYS A 897 -16.19 -28.15 -11.22
C LYS A 897 -16.14 -29.65 -10.96
N GLN A 898 -16.46 -30.46 -11.98
CA GLN A 898 -16.19 -31.89 -11.94
C GLN A 898 -14.72 -32.16 -11.58
N GLY A 899 -14.47 -33.18 -10.77
CA GLY A 899 -13.15 -33.53 -10.23
C GLY A 899 -12.82 -32.86 -8.90
N ALA A 900 -13.63 -31.92 -8.41
CA ALA A 900 -13.38 -31.23 -7.15
C ALA A 900 -13.35 -32.18 -5.94
N ILE A 901 -12.40 -31.92 -5.04
CA ILE A 901 -12.29 -32.52 -3.71
C ILE A 901 -12.23 -31.35 -2.73
N ILE A 902 -13.25 -31.18 -1.91
CA ILE A 902 -13.37 -30.05 -0.98
C ILE A 902 -13.28 -30.60 0.46
N PRO A 903 -12.10 -30.54 1.11
CA PRO A 903 -11.99 -30.90 2.51
C PRO A 903 -12.72 -29.87 3.38
N MET A 904 -13.38 -30.36 4.42
CA MET A 904 -14.06 -29.52 5.39
C MET A 904 -13.86 -30.03 6.82
N TYR A 905 -13.60 -29.11 7.74
CA TYR A 905 -13.61 -29.38 9.17
C TYR A 905 -15.04 -29.54 9.71
N PRO A 906 -15.18 -30.10 10.93
CA PRO A 906 -16.46 -30.10 11.62
C PRO A 906 -17.01 -28.68 11.77
N GLN A 907 -18.33 -28.56 11.85
CA GLN A 907 -18.94 -27.26 12.09
C GLN A 907 -18.47 -26.69 13.44
N MET A 908 -17.86 -25.52 13.40
CA MET A 908 -17.44 -24.75 14.57
C MET A 908 -17.74 -23.27 14.39
N ASP A 909 -17.94 -22.55 15.49
CA ASP A 909 -18.24 -21.12 15.50
C ASP A 909 -16.97 -20.26 15.56
N TYR A 910 -15.82 -20.80 15.93
CA TYR A 910 -14.52 -20.13 15.86
C TYR A 910 -13.40 -21.17 15.68
N ASP A 911 -12.23 -20.73 15.19
CA ASP A 911 -11.09 -21.63 14.97
C ASP A 911 -10.61 -22.26 16.29
N GLY A 912 -10.56 -23.59 16.31
CA GLY A 912 -10.16 -24.37 17.48
C GLY A 912 -11.24 -24.63 18.52
N GLU A 913 -12.52 -24.34 18.26
CA GLU A 913 -13.63 -24.69 19.17
C GLU A 913 -13.77 -26.21 19.37
N LYS A 914 -13.52 -26.98 18.31
CA LYS A 914 -13.66 -28.45 18.28
C LYS A 914 -12.41 -29.08 17.70
N ASN A 915 -12.15 -30.33 18.08
CA ASN A 915 -11.10 -31.14 17.47
C ASN A 915 -11.38 -31.36 15.98
N THR A 916 -10.31 -31.45 15.19
CA THR A 916 -10.34 -31.70 13.74
C THR A 916 -10.04 -33.17 13.39
N ASP A 917 -10.27 -34.07 14.35
CA ASP A 917 -10.13 -35.52 14.22
C ASP A 917 -11.25 -36.17 13.38
N SER A 918 -12.20 -35.37 12.89
CA SER A 918 -13.12 -35.71 11.81
C SER A 918 -12.89 -34.78 10.61
N LEU A 919 -12.80 -35.33 9.40
CA LEU A 919 -12.66 -34.56 8.16
C LEU A 919 -13.76 -34.96 7.18
N THR A 920 -14.54 -33.98 6.72
CA THR A 920 -15.47 -34.19 5.61
C THR A 920 -14.73 -34.02 4.28
N LEU A 921 -14.97 -34.91 3.32
CA LEU A 921 -14.50 -34.79 1.94
C LEU A 921 -15.73 -34.72 1.04
N ASP A 922 -16.04 -33.52 0.52
CA ASP A 922 -17.12 -33.31 -0.45
C ASP A 922 -16.54 -33.46 -1.87
N ILE A 923 -16.87 -34.57 -2.54
CA ILE A 923 -16.18 -35.07 -3.74
C ILE A 923 -17.13 -35.11 -4.93
N TYR A 924 -16.70 -34.49 -6.04
CA TYR A 924 -17.37 -34.51 -7.34
C TYR A 924 -16.52 -35.35 -8.30
N PRO A 925 -16.74 -36.68 -8.43
CA PRO A 925 -15.81 -37.58 -9.11
C PRO A 925 -15.71 -37.30 -10.61
N TYR A 926 -14.49 -37.22 -11.14
CA TYR A 926 -14.26 -37.12 -12.58
C TYR A 926 -12.83 -37.52 -12.94
N GLN A 927 -12.69 -38.53 -13.82
CA GLN A 927 -11.39 -39.06 -14.25
C GLN A 927 -10.44 -39.21 -13.05
N LYS A 928 -9.18 -38.78 -13.20
CA LYS A 928 -8.23 -38.66 -12.10
C LYS A 928 -8.22 -37.21 -11.62
N SER A 929 -8.47 -37.00 -10.33
CA SER A 929 -8.37 -35.69 -9.70
C SER A 929 -7.66 -35.78 -8.35
N LYS A 930 -7.15 -34.65 -7.85
CA LYS A 930 -6.39 -34.61 -6.61
C LYS A 930 -6.52 -33.28 -5.87
N PHE A 931 -6.30 -33.31 -4.56
CA PHE A 931 -6.16 -32.14 -3.70
C PHE A 931 -5.09 -32.44 -2.64
N ASP A 932 -4.07 -31.59 -2.52
CA ASP A 932 -2.98 -31.76 -1.57
C ASP A 932 -3.22 -30.85 -0.35
N MET A 933 -3.93 -31.37 0.64
CA MET A 933 -4.41 -30.59 1.78
C MET A 933 -3.25 -30.19 2.69
N TYR A 934 -3.09 -28.91 2.95
CA TYR A 934 -2.09 -28.36 3.87
C TYR A 934 -2.66 -28.15 5.28
N GLU A 935 -1.89 -28.54 6.30
CA GLU A 935 -2.19 -28.28 7.70
C GLU A 935 -0.93 -27.91 8.50
N ASP A 936 -1.07 -26.94 9.39
CA ASP A 936 -0.10 -26.60 10.43
C ASP A 936 -0.87 -26.20 11.71
N ASP A 937 -0.17 -25.66 12.72
CA ASP A 937 -0.80 -25.22 13.96
C ASP A 937 -1.82 -24.06 13.80
N GLY A 938 -1.81 -23.38 12.65
CA GLY A 938 -2.67 -22.25 12.31
C GLY A 938 -2.33 -20.94 13.01
N LEU A 939 -1.30 -20.91 13.86
CA LEU A 939 -1.08 -19.81 14.81
C LEU A 939 0.34 -19.27 14.80
N THR A 940 1.35 -20.14 14.84
CA THR A 940 2.74 -19.73 15.05
C THR A 940 3.51 -19.62 13.75
N ARG A 941 4.76 -19.15 13.85
CA ARG A 941 5.68 -19.05 12.71
C ARG A 941 6.46 -20.35 12.45
N ASP A 942 6.14 -21.45 13.15
CA ASP A 942 6.89 -22.69 13.02
C ASP A 942 6.72 -23.38 11.65
N HIS A 943 5.67 -23.05 10.89
CA HIS A 943 5.54 -23.45 9.48
C HIS A 943 6.77 -23.05 8.65
N ARG A 944 7.40 -21.91 8.94
CA ARG A 944 8.63 -21.45 8.25
C ARG A 944 9.84 -22.34 8.53
N LYS A 945 9.78 -23.16 9.58
CA LYS A 945 10.80 -24.15 9.95
C LYS A 945 10.47 -25.55 9.43
N GLY A 946 9.39 -25.69 8.65
CA GLY A 946 8.91 -26.98 8.15
C GLY A 946 7.92 -27.71 9.06
N ALA A 947 7.39 -27.07 10.11
CA ALA A 947 6.40 -27.67 11.00
C ALA A 947 4.98 -27.58 10.40
N PHE A 948 4.71 -28.45 9.43
CA PHE A 948 3.42 -28.63 8.78
C PHE A 948 3.29 -30.05 8.23
N ALA A 949 2.08 -30.44 7.83
CA ALA A 949 1.85 -31.69 7.11
C ALA A 949 1.00 -31.46 5.85
N LYS A 950 1.27 -32.24 4.80
CA LYS A 950 0.45 -32.31 3.58
C LYS A 950 -0.16 -33.69 3.40
N THR A 951 -1.45 -33.73 3.09
CA THR A 951 -2.21 -34.97 2.85
C THR A 951 -2.78 -34.96 1.44
N LEU A 952 -2.15 -35.73 0.55
CA LEU A 952 -2.60 -35.89 -0.82
C LEU A 952 -3.84 -36.79 -0.89
N ILE A 953 -4.95 -36.24 -1.36
CA ILE A 953 -6.19 -36.97 -1.61
C ILE A 953 -6.35 -37.11 -3.12
N GLU A 954 -6.51 -38.33 -3.60
CA GLU A 954 -6.66 -38.66 -5.02
C GLU A 954 -7.98 -39.38 -5.25
N VAL A 955 -8.61 -39.10 -6.39
CA VAL A 955 -9.82 -39.78 -6.85
C VAL A 955 -9.56 -40.31 -8.25
N ASP A 956 -9.83 -41.59 -8.49
CA ASP A 956 -9.91 -42.19 -9.81
C ASP A 956 -11.36 -42.63 -10.05
N ALA A 957 -12.03 -42.02 -11.01
CA ALA A 957 -13.41 -42.26 -11.41
C ALA A 957 -13.51 -42.78 -12.86
N THR A 958 -12.45 -43.38 -13.41
CA THR A 958 -12.40 -43.81 -14.82
C THR A 958 -13.24 -45.06 -15.12
N THR A 959 -13.21 -46.08 -14.24
CA THR A 959 -13.98 -47.34 -14.40
C THR A 959 -14.95 -47.59 -13.24
N GLY A 960 -14.70 -46.96 -12.10
CA GLY A 960 -15.44 -46.98 -10.83
C GLY A 960 -14.82 -45.91 -9.93
N ILE A 961 -15.39 -45.60 -8.77
CA ILE A 961 -14.88 -44.50 -7.93
C ILE A 961 -13.96 -45.08 -6.86
N GLN A 962 -12.67 -44.77 -6.95
CA GLN A 962 -11.67 -45.06 -5.94
C GLN A 962 -11.12 -43.75 -5.38
N ILE A 963 -11.14 -43.62 -4.06
CA ILE A 963 -10.61 -42.47 -3.32
C ILE A 963 -9.43 -42.97 -2.50
N ILE A 964 -8.28 -42.33 -2.67
CA ILE A 964 -7.03 -42.65 -1.97
C ILE A 964 -6.66 -41.44 -1.11
N ILE A 965 -6.66 -41.62 0.21
CA ILE A 965 -6.18 -40.63 1.16
C ILE A 965 -4.77 -41.09 1.53
N ASN A 966 -3.76 -40.44 0.97
CA ASN A 966 -2.36 -40.83 1.20
C ASN A 966 -1.93 -40.53 2.64
N ALA A 967 -0.86 -41.21 3.08
CA ALA A 967 -0.21 -40.90 4.34
C ALA A 967 0.22 -39.41 4.40
N ALA A 968 -0.12 -38.72 5.48
CA ALA A 968 0.22 -37.32 5.72
C ALA A 968 1.73 -37.16 5.88
N LYS A 969 2.36 -36.36 5.00
CA LYS A 969 3.80 -36.10 4.98
C LYS A 969 4.14 -34.83 5.76
N GLY A 970 5.12 -34.90 6.66
CA GLY A 970 5.47 -33.80 7.57
C GLY A 970 4.81 -33.96 8.94
N ASP A 971 5.17 -33.09 9.89
CA ASP A 971 4.68 -33.14 11.27
C ASP A 971 4.60 -31.74 11.88
N PHE A 972 3.70 -31.57 12.84
CA PHE A 972 3.53 -30.32 13.60
C PHE A 972 2.82 -30.59 14.93
N GLU A 973 2.96 -29.67 15.88
CA GLU A 973 2.30 -29.79 17.18
C GLU A 973 0.76 -29.77 17.01
N GLY A 974 0.10 -30.80 17.52
CA GLY A 974 -1.36 -30.96 17.37
C GLY A 974 -1.82 -31.70 16.11
N LYS A 975 -0.90 -32.24 15.29
CA LYS A 975 -1.27 -33.09 14.15
C LYS A 975 -2.11 -34.29 14.59
N ASN A 976 -3.28 -34.47 13.96
CA ASN A 976 -4.13 -35.65 14.17
C ASN A 976 -3.42 -36.93 13.67
N LYS A 977 -3.24 -37.92 14.56
CA LYS A 977 -2.66 -39.24 14.24
C LYS A 977 -3.65 -40.21 13.60
N GLN A 978 -4.94 -40.00 13.86
CA GLN A 978 -6.05 -40.75 13.29
C GLN A 978 -7.21 -39.80 12.98
N ARG A 979 -8.04 -40.13 12.00
CA ARG A 979 -9.25 -39.38 11.66
C ARG A 979 -10.43 -40.29 11.33
N VAL A 980 -11.62 -39.82 11.68
CA VAL A 980 -12.85 -40.25 11.03
C VAL A 980 -13.02 -39.45 9.73
N TYR A 981 -13.28 -40.13 8.63
CA TYR A 981 -13.60 -39.48 7.37
C TYR A 981 -15.10 -39.57 7.11
N LEU A 982 -15.70 -38.42 6.86
CA LEU A 982 -17.08 -38.26 6.37
C LEU A 982 -16.99 -37.96 4.88
N VAL A 983 -17.28 -38.92 4.03
CA VAL A 983 -17.08 -38.75 2.58
C VAL A 983 -18.42 -38.62 1.89
N ASP A 984 -18.66 -37.47 1.28
CA ASP A 984 -19.84 -37.16 0.50
C ASP A 984 -19.46 -37.26 -0.97
N VAL A 985 -19.89 -38.33 -1.64
CA VAL A 985 -19.58 -38.58 -3.05
C VAL A 985 -20.80 -38.25 -3.90
N HIS A 986 -20.72 -37.18 -4.70
CA HIS A 986 -21.77 -36.80 -5.66
C HIS A 986 -21.84 -37.81 -6.79
N ASN A 987 -22.85 -38.66 -6.78
CA ASN A 987 -23.06 -39.72 -7.75
C ASN A 987 -24.56 -39.96 -7.92
N PRO A 988 -25.13 -39.78 -9.14
CA PRO A 988 -26.56 -39.92 -9.36
C PRO A 988 -27.08 -41.35 -9.17
N LYS A 989 -26.19 -42.34 -9.07
CA LYS A 989 -26.55 -43.76 -8.89
C LYS A 989 -26.06 -44.29 -7.55
N ALA A 990 -26.89 -45.10 -6.90
CA ALA A 990 -26.48 -45.85 -5.73
C ALA A 990 -25.33 -46.82 -6.08
N PRO A 991 -24.26 -46.91 -5.28
CA PRO A 991 -23.24 -47.93 -5.46
C PRO A 991 -23.80 -49.30 -5.05
N ASN A 992 -23.33 -50.36 -5.70
CA ASN A 992 -23.61 -51.74 -5.31
C ASN A 992 -22.87 -52.10 -4.02
N LYS A 993 -21.67 -51.54 -3.84
CA LYS A 993 -20.81 -51.81 -2.68
C LYS A 993 -19.89 -50.63 -2.40
N VAL A 994 -19.79 -50.29 -1.11
CA VAL A 994 -18.73 -49.42 -0.58
C VAL A 994 -17.80 -50.22 0.32
N SER A 995 -16.49 -50.02 0.20
CA SER A 995 -15.48 -50.61 1.08
C SER A 995 -14.39 -49.62 1.48
N VAL A 996 -13.87 -49.77 2.68
CA VAL A 996 -12.71 -49.04 3.22
C VAL A 996 -11.60 -50.04 3.47
N ASN A 997 -10.43 -49.85 2.84
CA ASN A 997 -9.28 -50.76 2.88
C ASN A 997 -9.66 -52.22 2.61
N GLY A 998 -10.51 -52.45 1.61
CA GLY A 998 -11.03 -53.77 1.25
C GLY A 998 -12.17 -54.30 2.13
N LYS A 999 -12.39 -53.73 3.33
CA LYS A 999 -13.49 -54.13 4.23
C LYS A 999 -14.81 -53.50 3.79
N LYS A 1000 -15.82 -54.33 3.52
CA LYS A 1000 -17.16 -53.88 3.13
C LYS A 1000 -17.83 -53.08 4.27
N LEU A 1001 -18.42 -51.94 3.93
CA LEU A 1001 -19.24 -51.15 4.85
C LEU A 1001 -20.71 -51.60 4.83
N LYS A 1002 -21.40 -51.42 5.96
CA LYS A 1002 -22.85 -51.63 6.08
C LYS A 1002 -23.60 -50.52 5.35
N ALA A 1003 -24.55 -50.89 4.50
CA ALA A 1003 -25.51 -49.97 3.90
C ALA A 1003 -26.67 -49.72 4.87
N TYR A 1004 -27.10 -48.46 4.98
CA TYR A 1004 -28.30 -48.08 5.72
C TYR A 1004 -29.41 -47.65 4.77
N ASN A 1005 -30.66 -47.78 5.22
CA ASN A 1005 -31.83 -47.47 4.40
C ASN A 1005 -32.42 -46.08 4.69
N SER A 1006 -31.91 -45.38 5.71
CA SER A 1006 -32.33 -44.01 6.02
C SER A 1006 -31.18 -43.18 6.60
N LEU A 1007 -31.26 -41.86 6.41
CA LEU A 1007 -30.31 -40.90 6.95
C LEU A 1007 -30.22 -41.02 8.48
N GLN A 1008 -31.36 -41.14 9.16
CA GLN A 1008 -31.41 -41.26 10.62
C GLN A 1008 -30.66 -42.50 11.16
N GLN A 1009 -30.72 -43.62 10.44
CA GLN A 1009 -29.96 -44.82 10.82
C GLN A 1009 -28.46 -44.61 10.60
N PHE A 1010 -28.07 -43.97 9.50
CA PHE A 1010 -26.68 -43.66 9.17
C PHE A 1010 -26.04 -42.65 10.12
N GLU A 1011 -26.77 -41.60 10.51
CA GLU A 1011 -26.30 -40.58 11.44
C GLU A 1011 -25.98 -41.18 12.82
N LYS A 1012 -26.81 -42.10 13.31
CA LYS A 1012 -26.61 -42.83 14.57
C LYS A 1012 -25.52 -43.90 14.51
N ALA A 1013 -25.13 -44.35 13.31
CA ALA A 1013 -24.12 -45.38 13.15
C ALA A 1013 -22.70 -44.84 13.39
N SER A 1014 -21.80 -45.68 13.90
CA SER A 1014 -20.37 -45.37 14.01
C SER A 1014 -19.65 -45.46 12.66
N THR A 1015 -20.05 -46.42 11.81
CA THR A 1015 -19.52 -46.60 10.46
C THR A 1015 -20.60 -47.09 9.50
N GLY A 1016 -20.40 -46.86 8.20
CA GLY A 1016 -21.26 -47.38 7.13
C GLY A 1016 -21.45 -46.39 5.99
N TYR A 1017 -22.45 -46.62 5.15
CA TYR A 1017 -22.81 -45.69 4.08
C TYR A 1017 -24.33 -45.61 3.86
N PHE A 1018 -24.79 -44.49 3.31
CA PHE A 1018 -26.18 -44.24 2.93
C PHE A 1018 -26.21 -43.48 1.60
N PHE A 1019 -27.03 -43.94 0.65
CA PHE A 1019 -27.27 -43.21 -0.58
C PHE A 1019 -28.53 -42.35 -0.45
N ASN A 1020 -28.38 -41.05 -0.64
CA ASN A 1020 -29.46 -40.09 -0.62
C ASN A 1020 -29.73 -39.56 -2.03
N ALA A 1021 -30.71 -40.14 -2.71
CA ALA A 1021 -31.10 -39.73 -4.06
C ALA A 1021 -31.64 -38.28 -4.13
N LYS A 1022 -32.07 -37.70 -2.99
CA LYS A 1022 -32.64 -36.35 -2.93
C LYS A 1022 -31.62 -35.28 -2.56
N ASP A 1023 -30.49 -35.65 -1.95
CA ASP A 1023 -29.43 -34.70 -1.65
C ASP A 1023 -28.66 -34.40 -2.94
N ARG A 1024 -28.69 -33.13 -3.37
CA ARG A 1024 -27.93 -32.60 -4.52
C ARG A 1024 -27.92 -33.51 -5.76
N SER A 1025 -29.09 -34.01 -6.16
CA SER A 1025 -29.24 -34.91 -7.32
C SER A 1025 -28.52 -36.29 -7.20
N GLY A 1026 -28.16 -36.69 -5.98
CA GLY A 1026 -27.62 -38.00 -5.62
C GLY A 1026 -26.27 -37.91 -4.90
N THR A 1027 -26.27 -38.15 -3.58
CA THR A 1027 -25.05 -38.20 -2.76
C THR A 1027 -24.92 -39.54 -2.05
N VAL A 1028 -23.72 -40.11 -2.07
CA VAL A 1028 -23.35 -41.25 -1.20
C VAL A 1028 -22.62 -40.70 0.02
N HIS A 1029 -23.24 -40.79 1.18
CA HIS A 1029 -22.62 -40.42 2.45
C HIS A 1029 -21.92 -41.65 3.04
N ILE A 1030 -20.64 -41.52 3.38
CA ILE A 1030 -19.79 -42.58 3.93
C ILE A 1030 -19.21 -42.11 5.25
N LYS A 1031 -19.24 -42.97 6.28
CA LYS A 1031 -18.62 -42.73 7.59
C LYS A 1031 -17.64 -43.86 7.87
N THR A 1032 -16.36 -43.53 8.01
CA THR A 1032 -15.30 -44.50 8.34
C THR A 1032 -15.17 -44.68 9.86
N ASP A 1033 -14.44 -45.71 10.28
CA ASP A 1033 -13.87 -45.76 11.63
C ASP A 1033 -12.72 -44.73 11.75
N TYR A 1034 -12.07 -44.64 12.91
CA TYR A 1034 -10.79 -43.93 13.03
C TYR A 1034 -9.71 -44.62 12.19
N LEU A 1035 -9.24 -43.92 11.16
CA LEU A 1035 -8.18 -44.38 10.27
C LEU A 1035 -6.89 -43.63 10.55
N SER A 1036 -5.75 -44.32 10.51
CA SER A 1036 -4.45 -43.68 10.72
C SER A 1036 -4.11 -42.69 9.61
N THR A 1037 -3.57 -41.52 9.98
CA THR A 1037 -3.07 -40.53 9.02
C THR A 1037 -1.65 -40.86 8.54
N SER A 1038 -0.99 -41.88 9.09
CA SER A 1038 0.39 -42.26 8.74
C SER A 1038 0.49 -43.33 7.67
N VAL A 1039 -0.63 -43.88 7.18
CA VAL A 1039 -0.68 -44.88 6.11
C VAL A 1039 -1.79 -44.54 5.13
N ASN A 1040 -1.66 -45.03 3.90
CA ASN A 1040 -2.66 -44.81 2.87
C ASN A 1040 -3.99 -45.46 3.25
N GLN A 1041 -5.09 -44.75 3.02
CA GLN A 1041 -6.46 -45.23 3.18
C GLN A 1041 -7.12 -45.27 1.80
N THR A 1042 -7.87 -46.33 1.50
CA THR A 1042 -8.56 -46.50 0.22
C THR A 1042 -10.05 -46.71 0.46
N ILE A 1043 -10.88 -45.88 -0.17
CA ILE A 1043 -12.34 -46.01 -0.19
C ILE A 1043 -12.75 -46.32 -1.63
N ALA A 1044 -13.44 -47.42 -1.85
CA ALA A 1044 -13.88 -47.85 -3.18
C ALA A 1044 -15.40 -47.99 -3.24
N LEU A 1045 -16.00 -47.43 -4.30
CA LEU A 1045 -17.40 -47.54 -4.64
C LEU A 1045 -17.51 -48.27 -5.99
N ASN A 1046 -18.18 -49.42 -6.00
CA ASN A 1046 -18.45 -50.25 -7.18
C ASN A 1046 -19.95 -50.43 -7.40
#